data_AF-A0A356AUX4-F1
#
_entry.id   AF-A0A356AUX4-F1
#
_cell.length_a   1.000
_cell.length_b   1.000
_cell.length_c   1.000
_cell.angle_alpha   90.00
_cell.angle_beta   90.00
_cell.angle_gamma   90.00
#
_symmetry.space_group_name_H-M   'P 1'
#
loop_
_entity.id
_entity.type
_entity.pdbx_description
1 polymer ?
#
loop_
_entity_poly.entity_id
_entity_poly.type
_entity_poly.pdbx_seq_one_letter_code
_entity_poly.pdbx_strand_id
1 'polypeptide(L)'
;TGYTFAKDTALTGFKRLGDPRLAQFAYMRNGNTVEGLHDEITVKDPQKIQSYILSVIDQIGGLNIESDMMTGYGFAALRDGAKYSNGVNTQRDFSVYFGIGNSHGHQDALNLGIDAFGLNMAPDLGYPEDTGTQPNRVQWVSKPLSHNTAMVDGKAQNALTTAGTPHHFDVSERVKVIDVDANKAYLQTQEYRRTVVMVEAGDDISYGVDFFRILGGDDHVYSFHSQSDEIFETQGLNLVPQTDALGNYIGTYASPDVPWGKDPNTVDTSWSVDMLKYPPGATWLDCVRRDSSPSESFAVDFKVKDFRNVLPQQDQNLHLRMTMLNDFALDEVAIAHGTPPQINTQYVPYLEYVLARRTGKDLDSLFTTVFEPYNESRTIDFGMESVPVEVISGTQKPGDAVKAVRIPLKSGRVDYIVYATNNSVLYRVDGLFDFRGFVGVYSVKDGKPVYLYVNDGDIIGESTGNLAACTGTVAGFTRQLQLDNEITINVEQQLIGQDVSRLVGQTIYVQNDGVRNAAYKIEGIKSQDGNLVTLDIGNVTFIRQYIDSTDFTKGYVYDIAEGATFVIPLSTERFMGIDILRELLSKYVRLDQVTGPMIPQLENRIEQAKHQYEKGFVIQGIKHLTDFLNSLNNDALKEHVSDEAQVKLNRFTNDIINTWQERIDNG
;
A
#
# COMPACT_ATOMS: atom_id res chain seq x y z
N THR A 1 8.48 -14.16 12.72
CA THR A 1 8.47 -14.56 11.29
C THR A 1 9.79 -15.22 10.94
N GLY A 2 9.74 -16.41 10.34
CA GLY A 2 10.94 -17.17 9.98
C GLY A 2 11.49 -16.68 8.65
N TYR A 3 12.58 -15.91 8.67
CA TYR A 3 13.38 -15.74 7.46
C TYR A 3 13.95 -17.12 7.09
N THR A 4 13.35 -17.78 6.10
CA THR A 4 13.90 -19.01 5.51
C THR A 4 15.14 -18.74 4.66
N PHE A 5 15.38 -17.47 4.30
CA PHE A 5 16.58 -17.04 3.59
C PHE A 5 17.76 -16.90 4.55
N ALA A 6 18.72 -17.83 4.45
CA ALA A 6 19.89 -17.88 5.31
C ALA A 6 20.92 -16.80 4.94
N LYS A 7 21.65 -16.31 5.95
CA LYS A 7 22.74 -15.32 5.75
C LYS A 7 23.81 -15.85 4.78
N ASP A 8 24.13 -17.14 4.83
CA ASP A 8 25.13 -17.77 3.96
C ASP A 8 24.67 -17.80 2.49
N THR A 9 23.35 -17.96 2.26
CA THR A 9 22.75 -17.85 0.93
C THR A 9 22.86 -16.42 0.42
N ALA A 10 22.61 -15.42 1.27
CA ALA A 10 22.77 -14.02 0.92
C ALA A 10 24.22 -13.67 0.58
N LEU A 11 25.20 -14.15 1.35
CA LEU A 11 26.63 -13.98 1.07
C LEU A 11 27.02 -14.59 -0.29
N THR A 12 26.56 -15.81 -0.55
CA THR A 12 26.79 -16.48 -1.83
C THR A 12 26.20 -15.68 -2.99
N GLY A 13 24.96 -15.19 -2.83
CA GLY A 13 24.30 -14.36 -3.83
C GLY A 13 25.01 -13.03 -4.05
N PHE A 14 25.42 -12.33 -2.99
CA PHE A 14 26.18 -11.07 -3.09
C PHE A 14 27.46 -11.25 -3.90
N LYS A 15 28.21 -12.33 -3.65
CA LYS A 15 29.42 -12.63 -4.41
C LYS A 15 29.16 -12.91 -5.90
N ARG A 16 28.04 -13.57 -6.21
CA ARG A 16 27.71 -13.99 -7.58
C ARG A 16 27.06 -12.89 -8.40
N LEU A 17 26.23 -12.08 -7.76
CA LEU A 17 25.37 -11.10 -8.42
C LEU A 17 25.84 -9.66 -8.20
N GLY A 18 26.66 -9.40 -7.18
CA GLY A 18 27.06 -8.05 -6.80
C GLY A 18 25.94 -7.20 -6.18
N ASP A 19 24.76 -7.78 -5.91
CA ASP A 19 23.60 -7.03 -5.41
C ASP A 19 23.82 -6.55 -3.97
N PRO A 20 23.91 -5.23 -3.72
CA PRO A 20 24.20 -4.67 -2.39
C PRO A 20 23.13 -5.04 -1.35
N ARG A 21 21.88 -5.30 -1.76
CA ARG A 21 20.79 -5.69 -0.84
C ARG A 21 21.10 -7.01 -0.14
N LEU A 22 21.81 -7.91 -0.81
CA LEU A 22 22.21 -9.20 -0.23
C LEU A 22 23.31 -9.02 0.83
N ALA A 23 24.23 -8.07 0.63
CA ALA A 23 25.23 -7.71 1.64
C ALA A 23 24.56 -7.05 2.86
N GLN A 24 23.66 -6.08 2.62
CA GLN A 24 22.87 -5.42 3.67
C GLN A 24 22.03 -6.42 4.46
N PHE A 25 21.37 -7.38 3.79
CA PHE A 25 20.61 -8.45 4.44
C PHE A 25 21.50 -9.36 5.29
N ALA A 26 22.67 -9.78 4.76
CA ALA A 26 23.61 -10.61 5.51
C ALA A 26 24.11 -9.90 6.78
N TYR A 27 24.45 -8.61 6.66
CA TYR A 27 24.85 -7.75 7.77
C TYR A 27 23.75 -7.63 8.84
N MET A 28 22.51 -7.32 8.41
CA MET A 28 21.35 -7.24 9.29
C MET A 28 21.09 -8.56 10.03
N ARG A 29 21.10 -9.69 9.31
CA ARG A 29 20.90 -11.02 9.90
C ARG A 29 22.03 -11.45 10.84
N ASN A 30 23.21 -10.83 10.71
CA ASN A 30 24.35 -11.07 11.60
C ASN A 30 24.37 -10.09 12.79
N GLY A 31 23.28 -9.37 13.06
CA GLY A 31 23.20 -8.45 14.20
C GLY A 31 23.84 -7.09 13.94
N ASN A 32 23.85 -6.63 12.68
CA ASN A 32 24.50 -5.39 12.26
C ASN A 32 26.00 -5.37 12.60
N THR A 33 26.68 -6.47 12.35
CA THR A 33 28.15 -6.57 12.44
C THR A 33 28.67 -7.52 11.36
N VAL A 34 29.87 -7.28 10.87
CA VAL A 34 30.58 -8.21 9.97
C VAL A 34 31.40 -9.25 10.74
N GLU A 35 31.55 -9.11 12.05
CA GLU A 35 32.30 -10.05 12.87
C GLU A 35 31.71 -11.47 12.75
N GLY A 36 32.59 -12.44 12.49
CA GLY A 36 32.19 -13.83 12.28
C GLY A 36 31.55 -14.12 10.91
N LEU A 37 31.31 -13.12 10.06
CA LEU A 37 30.99 -13.37 8.66
C LEU A 37 32.24 -13.83 7.92
N HIS A 38 32.14 -14.93 7.20
CA HIS A 38 33.23 -15.43 6.39
C HIS A 38 32.65 -16.12 5.16
N ASP A 39 33.47 -16.19 4.12
CA ASP A 39 33.19 -16.97 2.93
C ASP A 39 33.32 -18.48 3.20
N GLU A 40 33.14 -19.30 2.16
CA GLU A 40 33.43 -20.72 2.21
C GLU A 40 34.86 -21.00 2.70
N ILE A 41 35.02 -22.05 3.50
CA ILE A 41 36.31 -22.47 4.09
C ILE A 41 37.39 -22.80 3.04
N THR A 42 37.01 -22.93 1.77
CA THR A 42 37.88 -23.22 0.62
C THR A 42 38.49 -21.95 0.00
N VAL A 43 37.98 -20.77 0.33
CA VAL A 43 38.50 -19.49 -0.16
C VAL A 43 39.77 -19.11 0.58
N LYS A 44 40.77 -18.59 -0.14
CA LYS A 44 42.11 -18.29 0.41
C LYS A 44 42.09 -17.28 1.56
N ASP A 45 41.15 -16.33 1.54
CA ASP A 45 40.96 -15.30 2.55
C ASP A 45 39.45 -15.11 2.79
N PRO A 46 38.82 -16.02 3.56
CA PRO A 46 37.37 -16.03 3.70
C PRO A 46 36.86 -14.84 4.51
N GLN A 47 37.70 -14.17 5.32
CA GLN A 47 37.33 -12.96 6.04
C GLN A 47 37.26 -11.72 5.15
N LYS A 48 37.85 -11.74 3.95
CA LYS A 48 37.85 -10.59 3.04
C LYS A 48 36.45 -10.08 2.68
N ILE A 49 35.44 -10.97 2.70
CA ILE A 49 34.04 -10.61 2.45
C ILE A 49 33.52 -9.54 3.44
N GLN A 50 34.06 -9.50 4.66
CA GLN A 50 33.69 -8.51 5.68
C GLN A 50 33.98 -7.08 5.21
N SER A 51 35.15 -6.83 4.61
CA SER A 51 35.51 -5.51 4.10
C SER A 51 34.62 -5.09 2.93
N TYR A 52 34.18 -6.04 2.09
CA TYR A 52 33.24 -5.75 1.01
C TYR A 52 31.86 -5.39 1.53
N ILE A 53 31.36 -6.12 2.52
CA ILE A 53 30.09 -5.78 3.17
C ILE A 53 30.19 -4.42 3.85
N LEU A 54 31.25 -4.16 4.62
CA LEU A 54 31.47 -2.85 5.24
C LEU A 54 31.50 -1.74 4.19
N SER A 55 32.18 -1.91 3.06
CA SER A 55 32.14 -0.89 2.00
C SER A 55 30.74 -0.61 1.45
N VAL A 56 29.87 -1.63 1.37
CA VAL A 56 28.47 -1.45 0.98
C VAL A 56 27.71 -0.69 2.07
N ILE A 57 27.88 -1.05 3.35
CA ILE A 57 27.22 -0.39 4.47
C ILE A 57 27.69 1.06 4.63
N ASP A 58 28.99 1.32 4.48
CA ASP A 58 29.57 2.66 4.57
C ASP A 58 29.10 3.56 3.40
N GLN A 59 28.88 2.97 2.22
CA GLN A 59 28.47 3.71 1.03
C GLN A 59 26.94 3.93 0.93
N ILE A 60 26.14 2.93 1.31
CA ILE A 60 24.69 2.88 1.02
C ILE A 60 23.85 2.75 2.30
N GLY A 61 24.46 2.42 3.44
CA GLY A 61 23.78 2.20 4.71
C GLY A 61 23.28 0.77 4.92
N GLY A 62 22.57 0.56 6.03
CA GLY A 62 21.93 -0.72 6.36
C GLY A 62 20.74 -1.05 5.44
N LEU A 63 20.21 -2.26 5.56
CA LEU A 63 19.05 -2.68 4.77
C LEU A 63 17.84 -1.80 5.12
N ASN A 64 17.36 -1.04 4.14
CA ASN A 64 16.08 -0.35 4.19
C ASN A 64 15.15 -0.95 3.12
N ILE A 65 13.95 -1.39 3.52
CA ILE A 65 12.98 -1.98 2.59
C ILE A 65 11.97 -0.90 2.25
N GLU A 66 12.09 -0.35 1.05
CA GLU A 66 11.19 0.68 0.53
C GLU A 66 9.85 0.07 0.07
N SER A 67 8.89 0.95 -0.27
CA SER A 67 7.70 0.54 -1.00
C SER A 67 8.10 -0.12 -2.32
N ASP A 68 7.46 -1.24 -2.65
CA ASP A 68 7.77 -1.97 -3.88
C ASP A 68 6.54 -2.71 -4.42
N MET A 69 6.51 -2.89 -5.74
CA MET A 69 5.50 -3.67 -6.45
C MET A 69 6.16 -4.73 -7.32
N MET A 70 6.09 -5.98 -6.86
CA MET A 70 6.59 -7.15 -7.57
C MET A 70 5.50 -7.69 -8.50
N THR A 71 5.28 -7.02 -9.63
CA THR A 71 4.14 -7.23 -10.54
C THR A 71 4.00 -8.67 -11.06
N GLY A 72 5.11 -9.35 -11.34
CA GLY A 72 5.12 -10.75 -11.77
C GLY A 72 4.86 -11.76 -10.64
N TYR A 73 5.26 -11.43 -9.41
CA TYR A 73 4.98 -12.25 -8.22
C TYR A 73 3.55 -12.03 -7.71
N GLY A 74 3.01 -10.83 -7.92
CA GLY A 74 1.68 -10.42 -7.49
C GLY A 74 1.66 -9.95 -6.03
N PHE A 75 2.57 -9.06 -5.67
CA PHE A 75 2.60 -8.44 -4.34
C PHE A 75 3.03 -6.98 -4.45
N ALA A 76 2.36 -6.11 -3.71
CA ALA A 76 2.75 -4.73 -3.54
C ALA A 76 2.70 -4.35 -2.06
N ALA A 77 3.57 -3.45 -1.64
CA ALA A 77 3.55 -2.90 -0.30
C ALA A 77 3.94 -1.43 -0.29
N LEU A 78 3.17 -0.64 0.45
CA LEU A 78 3.44 0.76 0.78
C LEU A 78 4.09 0.79 2.15
N ARG A 79 5.35 1.21 2.23
CA ARG A 79 6.14 1.20 3.46
C ARG A 79 6.50 2.60 3.91
N ASP A 80 6.52 2.80 5.22
CA ASP A 80 7.00 4.02 5.84
C ASP A 80 7.59 3.74 7.22
N GLY A 81 8.16 4.78 7.81
CA GLY A 81 8.78 4.74 9.12
C GLY A 81 10.20 4.22 9.07
N ALA A 82 10.82 4.19 10.24
CA ALA A 82 12.20 3.83 10.40
C ALA A 82 12.42 3.13 11.73
N LYS A 83 13.58 2.50 11.84
CA LYS A 83 14.11 2.04 13.12
C LYS A 83 15.14 3.04 13.61
N TYR A 84 14.79 3.80 14.65
CA TYR A 84 15.64 4.83 15.23
C TYR A 84 16.77 4.23 16.08
N SER A 85 17.87 4.97 16.22
CA SER A 85 19.07 4.56 16.98
C SER A 85 18.78 4.28 18.46
N ASN A 86 17.77 4.94 19.03
CA ASN A 86 17.29 4.72 20.39
C ASN A 86 16.40 3.46 20.56
N GLY A 87 16.19 2.68 19.50
CA GLY A 87 15.42 1.43 19.52
C GLY A 87 13.94 1.58 19.21
N VAL A 88 13.42 2.81 19.03
CA VAL A 88 12.03 3.03 18.60
C VAL A 88 11.86 2.52 17.17
N ASN A 89 10.84 1.69 16.94
CA ASN A 89 10.49 1.19 15.61
C ASN A 89 9.15 1.77 15.16
N THR A 90 9.17 2.61 14.13
CA THR A 90 7.96 3.20 13.54
C THR A 90 7.63 2.63 12.16
N GLN A 91 8.33 1.56 11.77
CA GLN A 91 8.07 0.87 10.51
C GLN A 91 6.62 0.37 10.47
N ARG A 92 5.99 0.61 9.33
CA ARG A 92 4.59 0.32 9.08
C ARG A 92 4.35 0.13 7.59
N ASP A 93 3.41 -0.72 7.25
CA ASP A 93 3.03 -0.94 5.85
C ASP A 93 1.58 -1.37 5.64
N PHE A 94 1.11 -1.09 4.43
CA PHE A 94 -0.09 -1.66 3.85
C PHE A 94 0.33 -2.46 2.63
N SER A 95 -0.07 -3.73 2.55
CA SER A 95 0.30 -4.61 1.45
C SER A 95 -0.91 -5.27 0.80
N VAL A 96 -0.79 -5.54 -0.50
CA VAL A 96 -1.82 -6.24 -1.29
C VAL A 96 -1.19 -7.43 -1.97
N TYR A 97 -1.74 -8.63 -1.70
CA TYR A 97 -1.43 -9.82 -2.47
C TYR A 97 -2.41 -9.99 -3.64
N PHE A 98 -1.89 -10.17 -4.84
CA PHE A 98 -2.63 -10.34 -6.08
C PHE A 98 -1.95 -11.38 -6.97
N GLY A 99 -1.32 -12.39 -6.36
CA GLY A 99 -0.51 -13.40 -7.03
C GLY A 99 -1.29 -14.63 -7.47
N ILE A 100 -0.56 -15.73 -7.58
CA ILE A 100 -1.05 -17.02 -8.06
C ILE A 100 -1.87 -17.71 -6.96
N GLY A 101 -3.13 -18.01 -7.24
CA GLY A 101 -4.06 -18.65 -6.30
C GLY A 101 -4.25 -20.15 -6.52
N ASN A 102 -3.28 -20.84 -7.13
CA ASN A 102 -3.31 -22.28 -7.39
C ASN A 102 -2.20 -23.05 -6.65
N SER A 103 -2.28 -24.38 -6.66
CA SER A 103 -1.30 -25.26 -6.00
C SER A 103 -1.21 -25.00 -4.49
N HIS A 104 -0.13 -24.37 -4.03
CA HIS A 104 0.07 -23.95 -2.63
C HIS A 104 -0.45 -22.53 -2.35
N GLY A 105 -0.83 -21.76 -3.37
CA GLY A 105 -1.49 -20.48 -3.22
C GLY A 105 -2.93 -20.63 -2.71
N HIS A 106 -3.42 -19.59 -2.04
CA HIS A 106 -4.80 -19.50 -1.58
C HIS A 106 -5.67 -18.80 -2.63
N GLN A 107 -6.99 -18.90 -2.50
CA GLN A 107 -7.94 -18.15 -3.33
C GLN A 107 -8.24 -16.80 -2.67
N ASP A 108 -7.21 -15.97 -2.60
CA ASP A 108 -7.12 -14.75 -1.79
C ASP A 108 -6.61 -13.55 -2.60
N ALA A 109 -6.92 -13.49 -3.90
CA ALA A 109 -6.61 -12.35 -4.73
C ALA A 109 -7.16 -11.06 -4.08
N LEU A 110 -6.33 -10.03 -4.09
CA LEU A 110 -6.52 -8.79 -3.36
C LEU A 110 -6.71 -9.04 -1.86
N ASN A 111 -5.82 -9.79 -1.21
CA ASN A 111 -5.75 -9.87 0.25
C ASN A 111 -4.98 -8.65 0.81
N LEU A 112 -5.46 -8.04 1.90
CA LEU A 112 -4.84 -6.88 2.57
C LEU A 112 -3.99 -7.34 3.76
N GLY A 113 -2.72 -6.94 3.78
CA GLY A 113 -1.85 -7.00 4.96
C GLY A 113 -1.64 -5.62 5.57
N ILE A 114 -1.53 -5.56 6.89
CA ILE A 114 -1.23 -4.34 7.64
C ILE A 114 -0.18 -4.67 8.70
N ASP A 115 0.95 -3.98 8.67
CA ASP A 115 2.00 -4.08 9.68
C ASP A 115 2.19 -2.71 10.35
N ALA A 116 2.28 -2.68 11.68
CA ALA A 116 2.71 -1.50 12.43
C ALA A 116 3.19 -1.91 13.84
N PHE A 117 3.95 -1.03 14.50
CA PHE A 117 4.48 -1.26 15.85
C PHE A 117 5.33 -2.55 15.99
N GLY A 118 5.85 -3.07 14.89
CA GLY A 118 6.62 -4.32 14.88
C GLY A 118 5.79 -5.61 14.88
N LEU A 119 4.46 -5.51 14.67
CA LEU A 119 3.55 -6.64 14.49
C LEU A 119 2.88 -6.62 13.12
N ASN A 120 2.49 -7.80 12.67
CA ASN A 120 1.52 -7.94 11.60
C ASN A 120 0.11 -7.82 12.19
N MET A 121 -0.49 -6.64 12.09
CA MET A 121 -1.78 -6.31 12.69
C MET A 121 -2.97 -6.91 11.94
N ALA A 122 -2.80 -7.32 10.68
CA ALA A 122 -3.83 -7.99 9.87
C ALA A 122 -3.21 -9.16 9.09
N PRO A 123 -2.85 -10.26 9.77
CA PRO A 123 -2.04 -11.33 9.19
C PRO A 123 -2.88 -12.24 8.32
N ASP A 124 -2.29 -12.76 7.24
CA ASP A 124 -2.84 -13.96 6.61
C ASP A 124 -2.82 -15.16 7.59
N LEU A 125 -3.72 -16.11 7.43
CA LEU A 125 -3.76 -17.33 8.25
C LEU A 125 -2.56 -18.25 7.99
N GLY A 126 -1.95 -18.13 6.82
CA GLY A 126 -0.76 -18.88 6.45
C GLY A 126 -1.06 -20.34 6.13
N TYR A 127 -0.06 -21.21 6.30
CA TYR A 127 -0.12 -22.57 5.77
C TYR A 127 -1.17 -23.44 6.51
N PRO A 128 -1.97 -24.26 5.79
CA PRO A 128 -3.05 -25.04 6.39
C PRO A 128 -2.58 -26.08 7.40
N GLU A 129 -3.48 -26.40 8.34
CA GLU A 129 -3.22 -27.35 9.43
C GLU A 129 -3.06 -28.81 9.00
N ASP A 130 -3.58 -29.12 7.82
CA ASP A 130 -3.34 -30.39 7.16
C ASP A 130 -3.30 -30.17 5.65
N THR A 131 -2.54 -31.00 4.95
CA THR A 131 -2.39 -30.92 3.49
C THR A 131 -3.39 -31.81 2.76
N GLY A 132 -3.51 -31.65 1.44
CA GLY A 132 -4.40 -32.46 0.62
C GLY A 132 -5.85 -31.95 0.61
N THR A 133 -6.79 -32.88 0.56
CA THR A 133 -8.24 -32.63 0.45
C THR A 133 -8.93 -32.43 1.80
N GLN A 134 -8.16 -32.12 2.84
CA GLN A 134 -8.69 -31.95 4.19
C GLN A 134 -9.72 -30.82 4.22
N PRO A 135 -10.94 -31.06 4.75
CA PRO A 135 -12.06 -30.12 4.66
C PRO A 135 -11.73 -28.72 5.16
N ASN A 136 -11.07 -28.58 6.31
CA ASN A 136 -10.69 -27.26 6.84
C ASN A 136 -9.83 -26.47 5.85
N ARG A 137 -8.80 -27.11 5.28
CA ARG A 137 -7.95 -26.49 4.25
C ARG A 137 -8.76 -26.06 3.03
N VAL A 138 -9.53 -26.98 2.45
CA VAL A 138 -10.20 -26.74 1.15
C VAL A 138 -11.42 -25.85 1.28
N GLN A 139 -12.09 -25.81 2.43
CA GLN A 139 -13.33 -25.04 2.64
C GLN A 139 -13.10 -23.72 3.37
N TRP A 140 -12.07 -23.61 4.21
CA TRP A 140 -11.81 -22.43 5.03
C TRP A 140 -10.48 -21.77 4.69
N VAL A 141 -9.36 -22.39 5.09
CA VAL A 141 -8.03 -21.74 5.10
C VAL A 141 -7.61 -21.16 3.75
N SER A 142 -7.99 -21.82 2.65
CA SER A 142 -7.62 -21.40 1.30
C SER A 142 -8.71 -20.61 0.58
N LYS A 143 -9.73 -20.11 1.29
CA LYS A 143 -10.96 -19.54 0.69
C LYS A 143 -11.17 -18.08 1.08
N PRO A 144 -11.86 -17.28 0.25
CA PRO A 144 -11.89 -15.83 0.40
C PRO A 144 -12.38 -15.33 1.78
N LEU A 145 -13.35 -16.01 2.41
CA LEU A 145 -13.87 -15.61 3.72
C LEU A 145 -12.87 -15.70 4.88
N SER A 146 -11.72 -16.37 4.69
CA SER A 146 -10.67 -16.44 5.70
C SER A 146 -9.58 -15.38 5.52
N HIS A 147 -9.72 -14.51 4.51
CA HIS A 147 -8.72 -13.52 4.10
C HIS A 147 -9.33 -12.12 4.11
N ASN A 148 -8.48 -11.09 4.14
CA ASN A 148 -8.88 -9.69 4.10
C ASN A 148 -9.21 -9.25 2.67
N THR A 149 -10.28 -9.84 2.10
CA THR A 149 -10.77 -9.63 0.73
C THR A 149 -12.30 -9.82 0.67
N ALA A 150 -12.88 -9.80 -0.52
CA ALA A 150 -14.32 -9.95 -0.72
C ALA A 150 -14.73 -11.26 -1.42
N MET A 151 -15.80 -11.89 -0.96
CA MET A 151 -16.46 -13.00 -1.63
C MET A 151 -17.60 -12.52 -2.53
N VAL A 152 -17.75 -13.11 -3.72
CA VAL A 152 -18.82 -12.79 -4.67
C VAL A 152 -19.67 -14.05 -4.91
N ASP A 153 -20.99 -13.91 -4.85
CA ASP A 153 -22.02 -14.93 -5.09
C ASP A 153 -21.88 -16.20 -4.24
N GLY A 154 -21.29 -16.08 -3.05
CA GLY A 154 -20.99 -17.21 -2.19
C GLY A 154 -20.02 -18.24 -2.83
N LYS A 155 -19.22 -17.82 -3.81
CA LYS A 155 -18.28 -18.67 -4.55
C LYS A 155 -16.84 -18.44 -4.10
N ALA A 156 -16.02 -19.48 -4.24
CA ALA A 156 -14.58 -19.31 -4.20
C ALA A 156 -14.11 -18.50 -5.42
N GLN A 157 -12.99 -17.79 -5.28
CA GLN A 157 -12.32 -17.18 -6.44
C GLN A 157 -11.82 -18.26 -7.40
N ASN A 158 -11.80 -17.97 -8.69
CA ASN A 158 -11.03 -18.73 -9.65
C ASN A 158 -9.54 -18.69 -9.28
N ALA A 159 -8.88 -19.84 -9.34
CA ALA A 159 -7.48 -19.94 -9.02
C ALA A 159 -6.64 -19.20 -10.08
N LEU A 160 -6.14 -18.01 -9.74
CA LEU A 160 -5.30 -17.22 -10.63
C LEU A 160 -4.03 -18.00 -10.98
N THR A 161 -3.71 -18.08 -12.27
CA THR A 161 -2.46 -18.70 -12.78
C THR A 161 -1.37 -17.68 -13.08
N THR A 162 -1.71 -16.40 -12.99
CA THR A 162 -0.86 -15.22 -13.20
C THR A 162 -1.32 -14.14 -12.24
N ALA A 163 -0.44 -13.23 -11.85
CA ALA A 163 -0.81 -12.10 -11.01
C ALA A 163 -1.92 -11.24 -11.64
N GLY A 164 -2.68 -10.54 -10.79
CA GLY A 164 -3.63 -9.49 -11.17
C GLY A 164 -2.96 -8.35 -11.95
N THR A 165 -3.79 -7.41 -12.38
CA THR A 165 -3.42 -6.29 -13.24
C THR A 165 -3.28 -5.01 -12.41
N PRO A 166 -2.05 -4.57 -12.09
CA PRO A 166 -1.84 -3.28 -11.47
C PRO A 166 -2.14 -2.15 -12.47
N HIS A 167 -2.69 -1.06 -11.97
CA HIS A 167 -3.02 0.15 -12.73
C HIS A 167 -2.31 1.39 -12.18
N HIS A 168 -2.11 1.46 -10.86
CA HIS A 168 -1.34 2.53 -10.23
C HIS A 168 -0.47 1.98 -9.10
N PHE A 169 0.72 2.56 -9.01
CA PHE A 169 1.64 2.38 -7.90
C PHE A 169 2.43 3.67 -7.78
N ASP A 170 2.15 4.44 -6.74
CA ASP A 170 2.78 5.74 -6.51
C ASP A 170 3.37 5.80 -5.11
N VAL A 171 4.59 6.33 -5.02
CA VAL A 171 5.33 6.47 -3.76
C VAL A 171 5.79 7.91 -3.66
N SER A 172 4.90 8.77 -3.16
CA SER A 172 5.21 10.14 -2.77
C SER A 172 5.56 10.21 -1.28
N GLU A 173 5.94 11.38 -0.75
CA GLU A 173 6.45 11.45 0.64
C GLU A 173 5.38 11.11 1.66
N ARG A 174 4.22 11.78 1.56
CA ARG A 174 3.13 11.69 2.55
C ARG A 174 2.01 10.77 2.10
N VAL A 175 1.84 10.58 0.79
CA VAL A 175 0.78 9.75 0.21
C VAL A 175 1.40 8.69 -0.67
N LYS A 176 0.90 7.46 -0.53
CA LYS A 176 1.31 6.33 -1.36
C LYS A 176 0.06 5.57 -1.80
N VAL A 177 0.09 5.00 -3.01
CA VAL A 177 -1.08 4.39 -3.64
C VAL A 177 -0.71 3.03 -4.22
N ILE A 178 -1.52 2.00 -3.93
CA ILE A 178 -1.60 0.75 -4.69
C ILE A 178 -2.96 0.69 -5.37
N ASP A 179 -3.01 0.24 -6.61
CA ASP A 179 -4.27 -0.01 -7.31
C ASP A 179 -4.15 -1.20 -8.26
N VAL A 180 -4.95 -2.25 -7.99
CA VAL A 180 -4.87 -3.53 -8.70
C VAL A 180 -6.27 -4.08 -8.98
N ASP A 181 -6.52 -4.47 -10.22
CA ASP A 181 -7.69 -5.24 -10.64
C ASP A 181 -7.34 -6.74 -10.73
N ALA A 182 -8.19 -7.57 -10.15
CA ALA A 182 -8.11 -9.02 -10.21
C ALA A 182 -9.45 -9.64 -10.64
N ASN A 183 -10.20 -8.99 -11.55
CA ASN A 183 -11.47 -9.49 -12.08
C ASN A 183 -11.46 -10.95 -12.56
N LYS A 184 -10.32 -11.50 -13.01
CA LYS A 184 -10.18 -12.93 -13.33
C LYS A 184 -10.46 -13.87 -12.15
N ALA A 185 -10.40 -13.37 -10.91
CA ALA A 185 -10.79 -14.10 -9.72
C ALA A 185 -12.31 -14.37 -9.70
N TYR A 186 -13.14 -13.50 -10.29
CA TYR A 186 -14.58 -13.69 -10.43
C TYR A 186 -15.04 -13.29 -11.83
N LEU A 187 -15.17 -14.27 -12.73
CA LEU A 187 -15.47 -14.02 -14.15
C LEU A 187 -16.83 -13.35 -14.40
N GLN A 188 -17.71 -13.34 -13.40
CA GLN A 188 -18.99 -12.64 -13.46
C GLN A 188 -18.90 -11.14 -13.14
N THR A 189 -17.75 -10.66 -12.64
CA THR A 189 -17.54 -9.24 -12.36
C THR A 189 -16.81 -8.56 -13.52
N GLN A 190 -17.18 -7.32 -13.80
CA GLN A 190 -16.46 -6.43 -14.71
C GLN A 190 -15.20 -5.88 -14.02
N GLU A 191 -15.32 -5.56 -12.74
CA GLU A 191 -14.22 -5.14 -11.87
C GLU A 191 -14.23 -5.94 -10.57
N TYR A 192 -13.05 -6.33 -10.13
CA TYR A 192 -12.78 -6.77 -8.77
C TYR A 192 -11.44 -6.15 -8.40
N ARG A 193 -11.50 -4.89 -7.95
CA ARG A 193 -10.36 -3.98 -7.91
C ARG A 193 -10.22 -3.37 -6.52
N ARG A 194 -8.99 -3.31 -6.03
CA ARG A 194 -8.67 -2.69 -4.74
C ARG A 194 -7.67 -1.57 -4.94
N THR A 195 -8.01 -0.39 -4.41
CA THR A 195 -7.12 0.76 -4.31
C THR A 195 -6.85 1.05 -2.83
N VAL A 196 -5.59 1.07 -2.42
CA VAL A 196 -5.17 1.40 -1.04
C VAL A 196 -4.36 2.68 -1.07
N VAL A 197 -4.81 3.68 -0.30
CA VAL A 197 -4.13 4.96 -0.12
C VAL A 197 -3.56 5.02 1.30
N MET A 198 -2.24 5.00 1.43
CA MET A 198 -1.55 5.18 2.71
C MET A 198 -1.21 6.66 2.90
N VAL A 199 -1.59 7.24 4.05
CA VAL A 199 -1.35 8.65 4.36
C VAL A 199 -0.56 8.77 5.67
N GLU A 200 0.55 9.49 5.64
CA GLU A 200 1.32 9.86 6.84
C GLU A 200 0.51 10.85 7.71
N ALA A 201 0.07 10.38 8.88
CA ALA A 201 -0.66 11.18 9.85
C ALA A 201 0.28 11.89 10.84
N GLY A 202 1.46 11.32 11.06
CA GLY A 202 2.59 11.88 11.78
C GLY A 202 3.86 11.07 11.51
N ASP A 203 4.98 11.46 12.12
CA ASP A 203 6.28 10.85 11.82
C ASP A 203 6.35 9.33 12.10
N ASP A 204 5.57 8.87 13.06
CA ASP A 204 5.56 7.49 13.55
C ASP A 204 4.33 6.68 13.13
N ILE A 205 3.36 7.31 12.45
CA ILE A 205 2.09 6.65 12.17
C ILE A 205 1.44 7.09 10.85
N SER A 206 0.81 6.12 10.21
CA SER A 206 0.01 6.31 8.99
C SER A 206 -1.32 5.60 9.17
N TYR A 207 -2.36 6.11 8.51
CA TYR A 207 -3.61 5.38 8.29
C TYR A 207 -3.71 4.97 6.82
N GLY A 208 -4.58 4.00 6.54
CA GLY A 208 -4.88 3.54 5.19
C GLY A 208 -6.34 3.80 4.85
N VAL A 209 -6.62 4.17 3.60
CA VAL A 209 -7.97 4.20 3.04
C VAL A 209 -8.05 3.15 1.92
N ASP A 210 -8.89 2.15 2.13
CA ASP A 210 -9.17 1.03 1.23
C ASP A 210 -10.46 1.31 0.44
N PHE A 211 -10.34 1.39 -0.88
CA PHE A 211 -11.46 1.45 -1.82
C PHE A 211 -11.52 0.12 -2.56
N PHE A 212 -12.47 -0.75 -2.18
CA PHE A 212 -12.68 -2.04 -2.83
C PHE A 212 -13.90 -1.97 -3.75
N ARG A 213 -13.64 -1.93 -5.06
CA ARG A 213 -14.64 -1.86 -6.11
C ARG A 213 -14.99 -3.25 -6.64
N ILE A 214 -16.27 -3.59 -6.65
CA ILE A 214 -16.83 -4.78 -7.26
C ILE A 214 -18.02 -4.36 -8.12
N LEU A 215 -17.92 -4.62 -9.43
CA LEU A 215 -18.97 -4.31 -10.40
C LEU A 215 -19.48 -5.61 -11.05
N GLY A 216 -20.73 -5.97 -10.77
CA GLY A 216 -21.35 -7.24 -11.15
C GLY A 216 -21.46 -8.20 -9.96
N GLY A 217 -22.17 -9.32 -10.14
CA GLY A 217 -22.54 -10.23 -9.05
C GLY A 217 -23.80 -9.78 -8.30
N ASP A 218 -24.36 -10.69 -7.50
CA ASP A 218 -25.64 -10.53 -6.81
C ASP A 218 -25.49 -10.61 -5.27
N ASP A 219 -24.36 -11.10 -4.76
CA ASP A 219 -24.05 -11.16 -3.32
C ASP A 219 -22.57 -10.88 -3.07
N HIS A 220 -22.28 -9.82 -2.31
CA HIS A 220 -20.93 -9.41 -1.92
C HIS A 220 -20.75 -9.54 -0.41
N VAL A 221 -19.71 -10.25 0.03
CA VAL A 221 -19.30 -10.32 1.44
C VAL A 221 -17.88 -9.82 1.56
N TYR A 222 -17.69 -8.61 2.08
CA TYR A 222 -16.37 -8.11 2.48
C TYR A 222 -15.97 -8.78 3.80
N SER A 223 -14.78 -9.39 3.84
CA SER A 223 -14.24 -10.05 5.03
C SER A 223 -12.97 -9.35 5.50
N PHE A 224 -12.85 -9.17 6.82
CA PHE A 224 -11.67 -8.61 7.44
C PHE A 224 -11.45 -9.17 8.85
N HIS A 225 -10.19 -9.44 9.18
CA HIS A 225 -9.74 -9.77 10.53
C HIS A 225 -8.42 -9.07 10.86
N SER A 226 -8.22 -8.84 12.15
CA SER A 226 -6.95 -8.37 12.71
C SER A 226 -6.25 -9.51 13.46
N GLN A 227 -5.00 -9.33 13.88
CA GLN A 227 -4.34 -10.19 14.88
C GLN A 227 -4.96 -9.96 16.26
N SER A 228 -6.22 -10.36 16.43
CA SER A 228 -7.03 -10.11 17.61
C SER A 228 -8.10 -11.19 17.79
N ASP A 229 -8.26 -11.66 19.02
CA ASP A 229 -9.34 -12.52 19.50
C ASP A 229 -10.35 -11.73 20.36
N GLU A 230 -10.32 -10.39 20.27
CA GLU A 230 -11.10 -9.49 21.11
C GLU A 230 -11.47 -8.19 20.38
N ILE A 231 -12.77 -7.95 20.24
CA ILE A 231 -13.29 -6.64 19.83
C ILE A 231 -13.29 -5.72 21.06
N PHE A 232 -12.52 -4.63 20.99
CA PHE A 232 -12.48 -3.61 22.04
C PHE A 232 -13.79 -2.82 22.11
N GLU A 233 -14.23 -2.31 20.95
CA GLU A 233 -15.51 -1.62 20.83
C GLU A 233 -16.08 -1.69 19.42
N THR A 234 -17.38 -1.40 19.31
CA THR A 234 -18.04 -1.14 18.03
C THR A 234 -18.79 0.18 18.11
N GLN A 235 -18.92 0.86 16.97
CA GLN A 235 -19.68 2.09 16.82
C GLN A 235 -20.60 1.96 15.61
N GLY A 236 -21.87 2.37 15.76
CA GLY A 236 -22.84 2.32 14.67
C GLY A 236 -23.39 0.92 14.36
N LEU A 237 -23.13 -0.07 15.23
CA LEU A 237 -23.63 -1.44 15.10
C LEU A 237 -24.50 -1.84 16.31
N ASN A 238 -25.60 -2.52 16.03
CA ASN A 238 -26.49 -3.14 17.00
C ASN A 238 -26.39 -4.66 16.91
N LEU A 239 -25.24 -5.19 17.35
CA LEU A 239 -24.93 -6.61 17.24
C LEU A 239 -25.79 -7.47 18.18
N VAL A 240 -26.54 -8.42 17.60
CA VAL A 240 -27.33 -9.42 18.32
C VAL A 240 -26.60 -10.77 18.27
N PRO A 241 -26.25 -11.35 19.43
CA PRO A 241 -25.66 -12.69 19.50
C PRO A 241 -26.59 -13.78 18.96
N GLN A 242 -26.03 -14.71 18.17
CA GLN A 242 -26.72 -15.90 17.68
C GLN A 242 -26.70 -16.98 18.76
N THR A 243 -27.67 -16.94 19.67
CA THR A 243 -27.71 -17.80 20.86
C THR A 243 -29.00 -18.62 20.99
N ASP A 244 -28.94 -19.70 21.77
CA ASP A 244 -30.11 -20.42 22.25
C ASP A 244 -30.84 -19.64 23.37
N ALA A 245 -31.96 -20.19 23.87
CA ALA A 245 -32.73 -19.59 24.95
C ALA A 245 -31.97 -19.49 26.30
N LEU A 246 -30.83 -20.16 26.45
CA LEU A 246 -29.96 -20.12 27.62
C LEU A 246 -28.78 -19.15 27.44
N GLY A 247 -28.64 -18.54 26.27
CA GLY A 247 -27.55 -17.60 25.95
C GLY A 247 -26.27 -18.27 25.45
N ASN A 248 -26.28 -19.57 25.11
CA ASN A 248 -25.13 -20.23 24.50
C ASN A 248 -25.11 -19.95 23.00
N TYR A 249 -23.92 -19.65 22.43
CA TYR A 249 -23.79 -19.53 20.98
C TYR A 249 -24.17 -20.83 20.27
N ILE A 250 -24.89 -20.72 19.16
CA ILE A 250 -25.32 -21.85 18.34
C ILE A 250 -24.96 -21.64 16.88
N GLY A 251 -24.74 -22.76 16.19
CA GLY A 251 -24.53 -22.79 14.75
C GLY A 251 -23.30 -22.03 14.28
N THR A 252 -23.37 -21.54 13.05
CA THR A 252 -22.26 -20.88 12.33
C THR A 252 -22.75 -19.67 11.55
N TYR A 253 -21.84 -19.00 10.84
CA TYR A 253 -22.19 -17.91 9.92
C TYR A 253 -23.16 -18.36 8.82
N ALA A 254 -23.14 -19.63 8.43
CA ALA A 254 -24.11 -20.20 7.50
C ALA A 254 -25.56 -20.16 8.03
N SER A 255 -25.77 -20.53 9.31
CA SER A 255 -27.08 -20.50 9.98
C SER A 255 -26.96 -20.97 11.44
N PRO A 256 -27.90 -20.58 12.34
CA PRO A 256 -28.01 -21.11 13.70
C PRO A 256 -28.11 -22.65 13.80
N ASP A 257 -28.61 -23.31 12.74
CA ASP A 257 -28.83 -24.76 12.71
C ASP A 257 -27.64 -25.54 12.12
N VAL A 258 -26.59 -24.85 11.68
CA VAL A 258 -25.44 -25.47 10.99
C VAL A 258 -24.27 -25.60 11.95
N PRO A 259 -23.88 -26.83 12.36
CA PRO A 259 -22.76 -27.03 13.27
C PRO A 259 -21.44 -26.58 12.65
N TRP A 260 -20.51 -26.17 13.51
CA TRP A 260 -19.15 -25.81 13.09
C TRP A 260 -18.42 -27.03 12.52
N GLY A 261 -17.71 -26.82 11.41
CA GLY A 261 -16.88 -27.83 10.76
C GLY A 261 -17.20 -28.02 9.29
N LYS A 262 -16.93 -29.22 8.78
CA LYS A 262 -17.09 -29.53 7.35
C LYS A 262 -18.55 -29.45 6.91
N ASP A 263 -18.76 -28.90 5.72
CA ASP A 263 -20.07 -28.81 5.08
C ASP A 263 -20.74 -30.21 4.94
N PRO A 264 -22.07 -30.33 5.08
CA PRO A 264 -22.75 -31.62 4.98
C PRO A 264 -22.61 -32.33 3.62
N ASN A 265 -22.32 -31.61 2.54
CA ASN A 265 -22.09 -32.16 1.20
C ASN A 265 -20.60 -32.40 0.92
N THR A 266 -19.73 -32.33 1.93
CA THR A 266 -18.29 -32.56 1.76
C THR A 266 -18.00 -33.94 1.17
N VAL A 267 -17.21 -33.97 0.10
CA VAL A 267 -16.57 -35.17 -0.41
C VAL A 267 -15.10 -35.12 0.00
N ASP A 268 -14.71 -35.92 1.00
CA ASP A 268 -13.39 -35.84 1.66
C ASP A 268 -12.19 -36.08 0.71
N THR A 269 -12.42 -36.58 -0.49
CA THR A 269 -11.40 -36.81 -1.55
C THR A 269 -11.43 -35.76 -2.67
N SER A 270 -12.29 -34.74 -2.56
CA SER A 270 -12.46 -33.69 -3.57
C SER A 270 -11.64 -32.45 -3.23
N TRP A 271 -11.05 -31.84 -4.26
CA TRP A 271 -10.48 -30.50 -4.19
C TRP A 271 -11.48 -29.40 -4.54
N SER A 272 -12.61 -29.77 -5.15
CA SER A 272 -13.68 -28.84 -5.54
C SER A 272 -14.59 -28.55 -4.35
N VAL A 273 -15.02 -27.29 -4.27
CA VAL A 273 -16.02 -26.76 -3.34
C VAL A 273 -17.34 -26.42 -4.03
N ASP A 274 -17.52 -26.83 -5.28
CA ASP A 274 -18.72 -26.47 -6.06
C ASP A 274 -19.98 -27.23 -5.61
N MET A 275 -19.79 -28.34 -4.90
CA MET A 275 -20.86 -29.20 -4.38
C MET A 275 -21.28 -28.87 -2.94
N LEU A 276 -20.57 -27.94 -2.28
CA LEU A 276 -20.90 -27.56 -0.92
C LEU A 276 -22.31 -27.00 -0.84
N LYS A 277 -23.01 -27.28 0.26
CA LYS A 277 -24.34 -26.73 0.51
C LYS A 277 -24.28 -25.24 0.82
N TYR A 278 -23.24 -24.81 1.55
CA TYR A 278 -23.04 -23.44 1.99
C TYR A 278 -21.83 -22.81 1.31
N PRO A 279 -21.75 -21.46 1.27
CA PRO A 279 -20.56 -20.77 0.78
C PRO A 279 -19.29 -21.28 1.48
N PRO A 280 -18.19 -21.52 0.75
CA PRO A 280 -16.94 -22.01 1.33
C PRO A 280 -16.47 -21.10 2.48
N GLY A 281 -16.36 -21.65 3.68
CA GLY A 281 -15.90 -20.96 4.87
C GLY A 281 -17.01 -20.58 5.84
N ALA A 282 -18.26 -20.46 5.37
CA ALA A 282 -19.38 -20.04 6.22
C ALA A 282 -19.70 -21.02 7.36
N THR A 283 -19.33 -22.29 7.24
CA THR A 283 -19.49 -23.33 8.28
C THR A 283 -18.33 -23.39 9.27
N TRP A 284 -17.27 -22.60 9.04
CA TRP A 284 -16.06 -22.57 9.87
C TRP A 284 -15.94 -21.30 10.72
N LEU A 285 -17.00 -20.48 10.72
CA LEU A 285 -17.16 -19.27 11.50
C LEU A 285 -18.27 -19.46 12.54
N ASP A 286 -17.94 -19.41 13.83
CA ASP A 286 -18.88 -19.57 14.95
C ASP A 286 -18.92 -18.32 15.85
N CYS A 287 -19.59 -18.42 17.00
CA CYS A 287 -19.78 -17.30 17.94
C CYS A 287 -20.34 -16.03 17.28
N VAL A 288 -21.28 -16.22 16.35
CA VAL A 288 -21.75 -15.16 15.45
C VAL A 288 -22.58 -14.12 16.20
N ARG A 289 -22.32 -12.85 15.92
CA ARG A 289 -23.11 -11.70 16.33
C ARG A 289 -23.49 -10.90 15.08
N ARG A 290 -24.77 -10.58 14.88
CA ARG A 290 -25.27 -9.96 13.64
C ARG A 290 -25.97 -8.63 13.92
N ASP A 291 -25.69 -7.63 13.11
CA ASP A 291 -26.58 -6.51 12.87
C ASP A 291 -27.22 -6.72 11.49
N SER A 292 -28.53 -6.94 11.44
CA SER A 292 -29.29 -7.19 10.21
C SER A 292 -29.82 -5.93 9.55
N SER A 293 -29.48 -4.75 10.08
CA SER A 293 -29.82 -3.45 9.51
C SER A 293 -28.77 -2.41 9.92
N PRO A 294 -27.48 -2.67 9.61
CA PRO A 294 -26.39 -1.79 10.02
C PRO A 294 -26.50 -0.43 9.32
N SER A 295 -25.88 0.59 9.91
CA SER A 295 -25.70 1.87 9.24
C SER A 295 -24.71 1.73 8.07
N GLU A 296 -24.81 2.63 7.08
CA GLU A 296 -23.84 2.75 5.98
C GLU A 296 -22.44 3.12 6.49
N SER A 297 -22.36 3.67 7.71
CA SER A 297 -21.12 3.96 8.42
C SER A 297 -21.08 3.25 9.78
N PHE A 298 -19.99 2.54 10.04
CA PHE A 298 -19.75 1.88 11.32
C PHE A 298 -18.25 1.70 11.56
N ALA A 299 -17.87 1.45 12.82
CA ALA A 299 -16.50 1.12 13.18
C ALA A 299 -16.43 -0.12 14.07
N VAL A 300 -15.36 -0.88 13.90
CA VAL A 300 -14.96 -2.01 14.74
C VAL A 300 -13.51 -1.80 15.16
N ASP A 301 -13.27 -1.80 16.47
CA ASP A 301 -11.95 -1.59 17.05
C ASP A 301 -11.42 -2.92 17.59
N PHE A 302 -10.34 -3.41 16.99
CA PHE A 302 -9.73 -4.69 17.36
C PHE A 302 -8.65 -4.45 18.41
N LYS A 303 -8.72 -5.18 19.53
CA LYS A 303 -7.65 -5.18 20.53
C LYS A 303 -6.53 -6.11 20.05
N VAL A 304 -5.45 -5.56 19.51
CA VAL A 304 -4.37 -6.35 18.91
C VAL A 304 -3.53 -7.03 19.99
N LYS A 305 -3.22 -8.32 19.77
CA LYS A 305 -2.43 -9.14 20.70
C LYS A 305 -1.17 -9.68 20.05
N ASP A 306 -0.05 -9.55 20.76
CA ASP A 306 1.20 -10.23 20.41
C ASP A 306 1.16 -11.69 20.87
N PHE A 307 0.34 -12.52 20.20
CA PHE A 307 0.18 -13.94 20.53
C PHE A 307 1.49 -14.74 20.62
N ARG A 308 2.58 -14.24 20.01
CA ARG A 308 3.87 -14.93 19.93
C ARG A 308 4.97 -14.26 20.75
N ASN A 309 4.65 -13.22 21.52
CA ASN A 309 5.59 -12.46 22.35
C ASN A 309 6.85 -12.03 21.56
N VAL A 310 6.69 -11.51 20.34
CA VAL A 310 7.79 -11.04 19.48
C VAL A 310 8.21 -9.60 19.77
N LEU A 311 7.37 -8.82 20.45
CA LEU A 311 7.68 -7.43 20.79
C LEU A 311 8.64 -7.33 21.98
N PRO A 312 9.57 -6.37 21.97
CA PRO A 312 10.48 -6.17 23.11
C PRO A 312 9.75 -5.62 24.35
N GLN A 313 8.68 -4.84 24.16
CA GLN A 313 7.85 -4.29 25.22
C GLN A 313 6.49 -5.00 25.21
N GLN A 314 6.17 -5.69 26.30
CA GLN A 314 5.02 -6.60 26.38
C GLN A 314 3.70 -5.89 26.80
N ASP A 315 3.78 -4.70 27.39
CA ASP A 315 2.62 -3.99 27.95
C ASP A 315 1.99 -2.96 26.99
N GLN A 316 2.21 -3.10 25.68
CA GLN A 316 1.65 -2.16 24.70
C GLN A 316 0.12 -2.29 24.60
N ASN A 317 -0.56 -1.15 24.44
CA ASN A 317 -2.01 -1.09 24.27
C ASN A 317 -2.33 -0.92 22.79
N LEU A 318 -2.11 -1.96 21.99
CA LEU A 318 -2.21 -1.91 20.54
C LEU A 318 -3.64 -2.16 20.05
N HIS A 319 -4.02 -1.38 19.03
CA HIS A 319 -5.33 -1.45 18.41
C HIS A 319 -5.21 -1.29 16.90
N LEU A 320 -6.13 -1.93 16.19
CA LEU A 320 -6.39 -1.66 14.78
C LEU A 320 -7.87 -1.33 14.65
N ARG A 321 -8.20 -0.08 14.32
CA ARG A 321 -9.59 0.31 14.09
C ARG A 321 -9.91 0.27 12.60
N MET A 322 -10.99 -0.42 12.26
CA MET A 322 -11.63 -0.40 10.95
C MET A 322 -12.84 0.52 11.02
N THR A 323 -12.95 1.50 10.12
CA THR A 323 -14.18 2.30 9.97
C THR A 323 -14.65 2.26 8.53
N MET A 324 -15.83 1.70 8.29
CA MET A 324 -16.44 1.58 6.96
C MET A 324 -17.36 2.78 6.70
N LEU A 325 -17.32 3.32 5.47
CA LEU A 325 -17.99 4.55 5.03
C LEU A 325 -18.65 4.35 3.66
N ASN A 326 -19.63 3.45 3.58
CA ASN A 326 -20.31 3.15 2.31
C ASN A 326 -21.28 4.28 1.92
N ASP A 327 -21.63 4.35 0.63
CA ASP A 327 -22.77 5.14 0.11
C ASP A 327 -23.96 4.24 -0.23
N PHE A 328 -23.99 3.04 0.36
CA PHE A 328 -25.04 2.06 0.15
C PHE A 328 -25.33 1.33 1.45
N ALA A 329 -26.58 0.92 1.60
CA ALA A 329 -27.01 0.05 2.69
C ALA A 329 -26.40 -1.36 2.54
N LEU A 330 -25.97 -1.91 3.66
CA LEU A 330 -25.63 -3.32 3.81
C LEU A 330 -26.86 -4.08 4.30
N ASP A 331 -26.98 -5.34 3.89
CA ASP A 331 -28.02 -6.23 4.42
C ASP A 331 -27.64 -6.77 5.80
N GLU A 332 -26.34 -6.88 6.06
CA GLU A 332 -25.82 -7.41 7.32
C GLU A 332 -24.39 -6.97 7.59
N VAL A 333 -24.08 -6.71 8.87
CA VAL A 333 -22.72 -6.81 9.41
C VAL A 333 -22.70 -7.91 10.47
N ALA A 334 -21.79 -8.86 10.35
CA ALA A 334 -21.57 -9.88 11.35
C ALA A 334 -20.16 -9.82 11.93
N ILE A 335 -20.04 -10.16 13.21
CA ILE A 335 -18.77 -10.48 13.86
C ILE A 335 -18.79 -11.95 14.24
N ALA A 336 -17.75 -12.70 13.88
CA ALA A 336 -17.64 -14.14 14.14
C ALA A 336 -16.20 -14.55 14.46
N HIS A 337 -16.05 -15.70 15.12
CA HIS A 337 -14.74 -16.28 15.38
C HIS A 337 -14.32 -17.14 14.18
N GLY A 338 -13.08 -16.98 13.73
CA GLY A 338 -12.45 -17.85 12.74
C GLY A 338 -11.14 -18.40 13.27
N THR A 339 -10.97 -19.72 13.24
CA THR A 339 -9.78 -20.38 13.78
C THR A 339 -8.67 -20.43 12.72
N PRO A 340 -7.47 -19.87 13.00
CA PRO A 340 -6.30 -20.05 12.14
C PRO A 340 -5.80 -21.50 12.21
N PRO A 341 -4.98 -21.96 11.24
CA PRO A 341 -4.31 -23.25 11.29
C PRO A 341 -3.55 -23.50 12.61
N GLN A 342 -3.75 -24.68 13.22
CA GLN A 342 -3.25 -25.00 14.58
C GLN A 342 -2.05 -25.95 14.64
N ILE A 343 -1.33 -26.22 13.54
CA ILE A 343 -0.18 -27.14 13.57
C ILE A 343 0.88 -26.68 14.58
N ASN A 344 1.26 -27.58 15.49
CA ASN A 344 2.39 -27.51 16.43
C ASN A 344 2.33 -26.43 17.52
N THR A 345 1.47 -25.41 17.41
CA THR A 345 1.34 -24.37 18.44
C THR A 345 -0.08 -23.79 18.46
N GLN A 346 -0.73 -23.83 19.61
CA GLN A 346 -2.07 -23.24 19.82
C GLN A 346 -2.00 -21.79 20.33
N TYR A 347 -1.03 -21.01 19.82
CA TYR A 347 -0.78 -19.66 20.32
C TYR A 347 -1.91 -18.67 20.00
N VAL A 348 -2.62 -18.90 18.89
CA VAL A 348 -3.75 -18.07 18.47
C VAL A 348 -5.01 -18.93 18.52
N PRO A 349 -5.93 -18.72 19.48
CA PRO A 349 -7.10 -19.59 19.64
C PRO A 349 -8.11 -19.42 18.51
N TYR A 350 -8.41 -18.16 18.17
CA TYR A 350 -9.23 -17.73 17.05
C TYR A 350 -8.89 -16.27 16.75
N LEU A 351 -9.38 -15.76 15.63
CA LEU A 351 -9.40 -14.34 15.31
C LEU A 351 -10.85 -13.86 15.22
N GLU A 352 -11.08 -12.61 15.56
CA GLU A 352 -12.34 -11.93 15.33
C GLU A 352 -12.43 -11.45 13.87
N TYR A 353 -13.50 -11.84 13.19
CA TYR A 353 -13.79 -11.48 11.81
C TYR A 353 -14.95 -10.52 11.74
N VAL A 354 -14.85 -9.51 10.89
CA VAL A 354 -15.96 -8.68 10.43
C VAL A 354 -16.37 -9.14 9.03
N LEU A 355 -17.67 -9.35 8.84
CA LEU A 355 -18.28 -9.70 7.57
C LEU A 355 -19.33 -8.65 7.23
N ALA A 356 -19.11 -7.85 6.19
CA ALA A 356 -20.07 -6.86 5.71
C ALA A 356 -20.69 -7.36 4.40
N ARG A 357 -21.99 -7.65 4.44
CA ARG A 357 -22.71 -8.29 3.33
C ARG A 357 -23.70 -7.36 2.66
N ARG A 358 -23.73 -7.43 1.33
CA ARG A 358 -24.71 -6.76 0.47
C ARG A 358 -25.20 -7.74 -0.59
N THR A 359 -26.50 -7.78 -0.80
CA THR A 359 -27.19 -8.61 -1.77
C THR A 359 -28.02 -7.73 -2.70
N GLY A 360 -28.31 -8.24 -3.90
CA GLY A 360 -29.08 -7.53 -4.90
C GLY A 360 -28.95 -8.19 -6.25
N LYS A 361 -28.95 -7.38 -7.31
CA LYS A 361 -28.73 -7.84 -8.68
C LYS A 361 -27.73 -6.92 -9.37
N ASP A 362 -26.71 -7.48 -10.01
CA ASP A 362 -25.70 -6.74 -10.77
C ASP A 362 -25.15 -5.54 -9.97
N LEU A 363 -24.64 -5.85 -8.78
CA LEU A 363 -24.25 -4.88 -7.77
C LEU A 363 -23.06 -4.02 -8.23
N ASP A 364 -23.14 -2.71 -7.97
CA ASP A 364 -22.00 -1.79 -7.99
C ASP A 364 -21.66 -1.45 -6.53
N SER A 365 -20.66 -2.13 -5.96
CA SER A 365 -20.18 -1.91 -4.61
C SER A 365 -18.81 -1.22 -4.63
N LEU A 366 -18.69 -0.12 -3.90
CA LEU A 366 -17.43 0.49 -3.52
C LEU A 366 -17.30 0.48 -1.98
N PHE A 367 -16.85 -0.64 -1.42
CA PHE A 367 -16.57 -0.69 0.01
C PHE A 367 -15.44 0.28 0.32
N THR A 368 -15.70 1.25 1.19
CA THR A 368 -14.72 2.28 1.56
C THR A 368 -14.39 2.14 3.03
N THR A 369 -13.14 1.84 3.36
CA THR A 369 -12.72 1.54 4.74
C THR A 369 -11.48 2.33 5.12
N VAL A 370 -11.50 2.97 6.30
CA VAL A 370 -10.33 3.58 6.90
C VAL A 370 -9.76 2.67 7.99
N PHE A 371 -8.47 2.35 7.87
CA PHE A 371 -7.71 1.54 8.82
C PHE A 371 -6.75 2.42 9.63
N GLU A 372 -6.92 2.40 10.94
CA GLU A 372 -6.16 3.20 11.89
C GLU A 372 -5.45 2.28 12.90
N PRO A 373 -4.17 1.92 12.66
CA PRO A 373 -3.35 1.33 13.69
C PRO A 373 -3.01 2.40 14.75
N TYR A 374 -3.10 2.06 16.04
CA TYR A 374 -2.66 2.97 17.10
C TYR A 374 -2.20 2.23 18.36
N ASN A 375 -1.44 2.93 19.21
CA ASN A 375 -1.05 2.48 20.54
C ASN A 375 -1.56 3.48 21.59
N GLU A 376 -2.28 2.99 22.60
CA GLU A 376 -2.93 3.74 23.69
C GLU A 376 -4.03 4.72 23.26
N SER A 377 -3.80 5.53 22.25
CA SER A 377 -4.74 6.55 21.80
C SER A 377 -4.75 6.72 20.29
N ARG A 378 -5.95 6.90 19.74
CA ARG A 378 -6.22 7.18 18.32
C ARG A 378 -5.51 8.44 17.81
N THR A 379 -5.13 8.47 16.54
CA THR A 379 -4.58 9.62 15.81
C THR A 379 -5.67 10.40 15.08
N ILE A 380 -6.66 9.69 14.55
CA ILE A 380 -7.86 10.24 13.93
C ILE A 380 -8.83 10.70 15.03
N ASP A 381 -9.39 11.89 14.84
CA ASP A 381 -10.37 12.50 15.74
C ASP A 381 -11.80 12.09 15.35
N PHE A 382 -12.79 12.62 16.06
CA PHE A 382 -14.20 12.38 15.76
C PHE A 382 -14.65 13.09 14.48
N GLY A 383 -15.75 12.60 13.88
CA GLY A 383 -16.40 13.25 12.72
C GLY A 383 -15.78 12.88 11.37
N MET A 384 -15.23 11.68 11.25
CA MET A 384 -14.88 11.09 9.96
C MET A 384 -16.15 10.73 9.19
N GLU A 385 -16.24 11.11 7.92
CA GLU A 385 -17.46 10.96 7.11
C GLU A 385 -17.19 10.94 5.60
N SER A 386 -18.12 10.39 4.84
CA SER A 386 -18.23 10.60 3.39
C SER A 386 -18.69 12.03 3.14
N VAL A 387 -18.05 12.75 2.22
CA VAL A 387 -18.42 14.13 1.86
C VAL A 387 -18.91 14.21 0.41
N PRO A 388 -19.79 15.18 0.08
CA PRO A 388 -20.38 15.25 -1.25
C PRO A 388 -19.33 15.57 -2.33
N VAL A 389 -19.55 15.00 -3.51
CA VAL A 389 -18.76 15.27 -4.71
C VAL A 389 -19.69 15.62 -5.87
N GLU A 390 -19.53 16.81 -6.42
CA GLU A 390 -20.38 17.35 -7.47
C GLU A 390 -19.63 17.44 -8.80
N VAL A 391 -20.26 17.05 -9.91
CA VAL A 391 -19.66 17.22 -11.24
C VAL A 391 -19.77 18.68 -11.66
N ILE A 392 -18.62 19.31 -11.92
CA ILE A 392 -18.54 20.69 -12.45
C ILE A 392 -18.49 20.67 -13.98
N SER A 393 -17.69 19.78 -14.58
CA SER A 393 -17.59 19.62 -16.04
C SER A 393 -17.06 18.24 -16.43
N GLY A 394 -17.28 17.85 -17.69
CA GLY A 394 -17.00 16.50 -18.19
C GLY A 394 -18.25 15.63 -18.23
N THR A 395 -18.10 14.35 -18.50
CA THR A 395 -19.22 13.40 -18.57
C THR A 395 -18.84 12.10 -17.88
N GLN A 396 -19.58 11.76 -16.83
CA GLN A 396 -19.51 10.44 -16.21
C GLN A 396 -20.18 9.40 -17.12
N LYS A 397 -19.54 8.26 -17.26
CA LYS A 397 -20.03 7.08 -17.97
C LYS A 397 -20.69 6.12 -16.98
N PRO A 398 -21.58 5.22 -17.44
CA PRO A 398 -22.06 4.11 -16.62
C PRO A 398 -20.87 3.31 -16.05
N GLY A 399 -20.90 3.04 -14.75
CA GLY A 399 -19.82 2.35 -14.05
C GLY A 399 -18.68 3.27 -13.58
N ASP A 400 -18.72 4.57 -13.86
CA ASP A 400 -17.82 5.52 -13.19
C ASP A 400 -18.22 5.67 -11.71
N ALA A 401 -17.23 5.63 -10.83
CA ALA A 401 -17.41 5.90 -9.41
C ALA A 401 -16.51 7.05 -8.96
N VAL A 402 -17.03 7.84 -8.03
CA VAL A 402 -16.29 8.90 -7.33
C VAL A 402 -16.68 8.88 -5.86
N LYS A 403 -15.70 9.04 -4.98
CA LYS A 403 -15.87 9.03 -3.53
C LYS A 403 -14.91 10.03 -2.90
N ALA A 404 -15.38 10.75 -1.89
CA ALA A 404 -14.51 11.56 -1.04
C ALA A 404 -14.80 11.28 0.43
N VAL A 405 -13.73 11.19 1.22
CA VAL A 405 -13.78 10.96 2.67
C VAL A 405 -13.05 12.08 3.37
N ARG A 406 -13.68 12.65 4.40
CA ARG A 406 -13.11 13.65 5.30
C ARG A 406 -12.63 12.99 6.57
N ILE A 407 -11.35 13.19 6.92
CA ILE A 407 -10.66 12.53 8.04
C ILE A 407 -10.03 13.60 8.94
N PRO A 408 -10.70 13.99 10.04
CA PRO A 408 -10.12 14.87 11.04
C PRO A 408 -9.03 14.15 11.85
N LEU A 409 -7.90 14.80 12.09
CA LEU A 409 -6.82 14.31 12.95
C LEU A 409 -6.76 15.13 14.24
N LYS A 410 -6.32 14.51 15.33
CA LYS A 410 -6.12 15.19 16.62
C LYS A 410 -5.08 16.31 16.58
N SER A 411 -4.25 16.35 15.53
CA SER A 411 -3.31 17.45 15.28
C SER A 411 -3.98 18.74 14.80
N GLY A 412 -5.31 18.73 14.56
CA GLY A 412 -6.06 19.83 13.95
C GLY A 412 -5.99 19.85 12.42
N ARG A 413 -5.21 18.96 11.81
CA ARG A 413 -5.22 18.72 10.36
C ARG A 413 -6.46 17.92 9.99
N VAL A 414 -7.11 18.27 8.89
CA VAL A 414 -8.21 17.51 8.29
C VAL A 414 -7.79 17.11 6.88
N ASP A 415 -7.79 15.81 6.61
CA ASP A 415 -7.46 15.28 5.30
C ASP A 415 -8.74 14.94 4.53
N TYR A 416 -8.80 15.34 3.26
CA TYR A 416 -9.84 14.94 2.32
C TYR A 416 -9.22 13.99 1.29
N ILE A 417 -9.66 12.73 1.30
CA ILE A 417 -9.16 11.68 0.40
C ILE A 417 -10.19 11.45 -0.68
N VAL A 418 -9.81 11.62 -1.94
CA VAL A 418 -10.69 11.52 -3.10
C VAL A 418 -10.23 10.36 -3.97
N TYR A 419 -11.19 9.56 -4.43
CA TYR A 419 -11.03 8.47 -5.39
C TYR A 419 -12.01 8.69 -6.54
N ALA A 420 -11.53 8.58 -7.78
CA ALA A 420 -12.39 8.59 -8.96
C ALA A 420 -11.87 7.62 -10.02
N THR A 421 -12.75 6.82 -10.61
CA THR A 421 -12.38 5.95 -11.74
C THR A 421 -12.27 6.71 -13.07
N ASN A 422 -12.88 7.89 -13.15
CA ASN A 422 -12.81 8.77 -14.31
C ASN A 422 -12.10 10.07 -13.95
N ASN A 423 -10.82 10.12 -14.30
CA ASN A 423 -9.92 11.24 -14.08
C ASN A 423 -10.03 12.37 -15.12
N SER A 424 -10.97 12.30 -16.06
CA SER A 424 -11.23 13.37 -17.04
C SER A 424 -12.36 14.32 -16.60
N VAL A 425 -13.14 13.94 -15.60
CA VAL A 425 -14.25 14.73 -15.06
C VAL A 425 -13.72 15.66 -13.97
N LEU A 426 -14.16 16.91 -13.99
CA LEU A 426 -13.86 17.88 -12.95
C LEU A 426 -14.94 17.80 -11.86
N TYR A 427 -14.50 17.58 -10.64
CA TYR A 427 -15.35 17.45 -9.46
C TYR A 427 -15.12 18.61 -8.49
N ARG A 428 -16.18 19.05 -7.81
CA ARG A 428 -16.14 19.91 -6.63
C ARG A 428 -16.36 19.03 -5.40
N VAL A 429 -15.40 19.01 -4.49
CA VAL A 429 -15.41 18.16 -3.29
C VAL A 429 -15.76 19.00 -2.06
N ASP A 430 -16.78 18.56 -1.32
CA ASP A 430 -17.26 19.20 -0.07
C ASP A 430 -17.56 20.70 -0.20
N GLY A 431 -17.89 21.17 -1.42
CA GLY A 431 -17.99 22.61 -1.72
C GLY A 431 -16.68 23.39 -1.59
N LEU A 432 -15.56 22.74 -1.24
CA LEU A 432 -14.32 23.35 -0.78
C LEU A 432 -13.28 23.52 -1.89
N PHE A 433 -12.98 22.46 -2.64
CA PHE A 433 -11.92 22.46 -3.65
C PHE A 433 -12.33 21.68 -4.90
N ASP A 434 -11.68 21.99 -6.03
CA ASP A 434 -11.87 21.27 -7.28
C ASP A 434 -10.83 20.15 -7.41
N PHE A 435 -11.22 19.03 -8.01
CA PHE A 435 -10.40 17.84 -8.22
C PHE A 435 -10.64 17.24 -9.60
N ARG A 436 -9.57 16.89 -10.30
CA ARG A 436 -9.60 16.07 -11.51
C ARG A 436 -8.36 15.18 -11.54
N GLY A 437 -8.56 13.91 -11.23
CA GLY A 437 -7.51 12.90 -11.13
C GLY A 437 -8.06 11.52 -10.76
N PHE A 438 -7.18 10.56 -10.50
CA PHE A 438 -7.52 9.23 -10.00
C PHE A 438 -7.62 9.22 -8.46
N VAL A 439 -6.55 9.60 -7.77
CA VAL A 439 -6.53 9.78 -6.30
C VAL A 439 -6.08 11.19 -5.95
N GLY A 440 -6.75 11.80 -4.98
CA GLY A 440 -6.40 13.13 -4.45
C GLY A 440 -6.34 13.14 -2.93
N VAL A 441 -5.40 13.90 -2.37
CA VAL A 441 -5.38 14.23 -0.93
C VAL A 441 -5.27 15.74 -0.77
N TYR A 442 -6.26 16.33 -0.12
CA TYR A 442 -6.30 17.75 0.19
C TYR A 442 -6.34 17.93 1.71
N SER A 443 -5.24 18.38 2.31
CA SER A 443 -5.15 18.57 3.76
C SER A 443 -5.31 20.03 4.15
N VAL A 444 -6.15 20.29 5.14
CA VAL A 444 -6.44 21.62 5.68
C VAL A 444 -6.06 21.68 7.15
N LYS A 445 -5.51 22.81 7.59
CA LYS A 445 -5.30 23.13 9.01
C LYS A 445 -5.65 24.60 9.23
N ASP A 446 -6.41 24.90 10.28
CA ASP A 446 -6.89 26.26 10.59
C ASP A 446 -7.59 26.95 9.40
N GLY A 447 -8.36 26.18 8.62
CA GLY A 447 -9.10 26.64 7.44
C GLY A 447 -8.25 26.97 6.21
N LYS A 448 -6.94 26.64 6.23
CA LYS A 448 -6.03 26.87 5.10
C LYS A 448 -5.45 25.54 4.62
N PRO A 449 -5.26 25.36 3.31
CA PRO A 449 -4.64 24.16 2.82
C PRO A 449 -3.14 24.13 3.20
N VAL A 450 -2.67 22.96 3.60
CA VAL A 450 -1.29 22.74 4.07
C VAL A 450 -0.56 21.67 3.27
N TYR A 451 -1.29 20.78 2.61
CA TYR A 451 -0.74 19.75 1.73
C TYR A 451 -1.73 19.41 0.61
N LEU A 452 -1.22 19.21 -0.59
CA LEU A 452 -1.97 18.80 -1.77
C LEU A 452 -1.28 17.61 -2.43
N TYR A 453 -2.07 16.65 -2.91
CA TYR A 453 -1.60 15.53 -3.71
C TYR A 453 -2.64 15.20 -4.78
N VAL A 454 -2.18 14.92 -5.99
CA VAL A 454 -3.00 14.33 -7.06
C VAL A 454 -2.19 13.29 -7.81
N ASN A 455 -2.79 12.14 -8.07
CA ASN A 455 -2.28 11.07 -8.92
C ASN A 455 -3.15 10.93 -10.17
N ASP A 456 -2.50 10.69 -11.32
CA ASP A 456 -3.14 10.60 -12.64
C ASP A 456 -4.16 11.72 -12.86
N GLY A 457 -3.77 12.95 -12.55
CA GLY A 457 -4.65 14.11 -12.54
C GLY A 457 -3.92 15.44 -12.65
N ASP A 458 -4.67 16.45 -13.05
CA ASP A 458 -4.15 17.78 -13.37
C ASP A 458 -4.66 18.90 -12.45
N ILE A 459 -5.63 18.61 -11.57
CA ILE A 459 -6.22 19.58 -10.63
C ILE A 459 -6.39 18.98 -9.23
N ILE A 460 -5.86 19.69 -8.23
CA ILE A 460 -6.18 19.51 -6.80
C ILE A 460 -6.15 20.88 -6.11
N GLY A 461 -7.33 21.44 -5.82
CA GLY A 461 -7.47 22.77 -5.25
C GLY A 461 -6.77 23.83 -6.09
N GLU A 462 -5.82 24.54 -5.48
CA GLU A 462 -5.04 25.58 -6.14
C GLU A 462 -3.95 25.03 -7.09
N SER A 463 -3.57 23.75 -6.97
CA SER A 463 -2.60 23.13 -7.87
C SER A 463 -3.29 22.69 -9.16
N THR A 464 -3.17 23.51 -10.19
CA THR A 464 -3.79 23.29 -11.50
C THR A 464 -2.76 23.16 -12.62
N GLY A 465 -3.12 22.48 -13.70
CA GLY A 465 -2.23 22.28 -14.86
C GLY A 465 -1.08 21.30 -14.59
N ASN A 466 -1.22 20.43 -13.59
CA ASN A 466 -0.24 19.39 -13.31
C ASN A 466 -0.21 18.39 -14.47
N LEU A 467 0.94 17.78 -14.76
CA LEU A 467 0.98 16.72 -15.75
C LEU A 467 0.46 15.42 -15.13
N ALA A 468 -0.71 14.97 -15.56
CA ALA A 468 -1.37 13.78 -15.05
C ALA A 468 -0.62 12.48 -15.37
N ALA A 469 -0.13 12.33 -16.61
CA ALA A 469 0.54 11.11 -17.04
C ALA A 469 1.52 11.37 -18.19
N CYS A 470 2.46 10.46 -18.38
CA CYS A 470 3.23 10.30 -19.61
C CYS A 470 2.60 9.20 -20.47
N THR A 471 2.25 9.52 -21.71
CA THR A 471 1.60 8.61 -22.66
C THR A 471 2.41 8.49 -23.94
N GLY A 472 2.23 7.38 -24.65
CA GLY A 472 2.88 7.17 -25.93
C GLY A 472 2.81 5.74 -26.44
N THR A 473 3.78 5.37 -27.26
CA THR A 473 3.90 4.01 -27.82
C THR A 473 5.29 3.41 -27.59
N VAL A 474 5.36 2.09 -27.46
CA VAL A 474 6.62 1.35 -27.40
C VAL A 474 7.28 1.36 -28.78
N ALA A 475 8.52 1.85 -28.84
CA ALA A 475 9.35 1.87 -30.06
C ALA A 475 10.24 0.63 -30.19
N GLY A 476 10.66 0.05 -29.07
CA GLY A 476 11.55 -1.11 -29.01
C GLY A 476 11.75 -1.58 -27.57
N PHE A 477 12.28 -2.78 -27.39
CA PHE A 477 12.59 -3.32 -26.07
C PHE A 477 13.57 -4.48 -26.17
N THR A 478 14.18 -4.86 -25.05
CA THR A 478 15.08 -6.01 -24.96
C THR A 478 14.38 -7.32 -25.35
N ARG A 479 14.89 -8.01 -26.38
CA ARG A 479 14.29 -9.27 -26.87
C ARG A 479 14.97 -10.55 -26.36
N GLN A 480 16.14 -10.42 -25.75
CA GLN A 480 16.97 -11.54 -25.28
C GLN A 480 16.88 -11.70 -23.76
N LEU A 481 17.16 -12.91 -23.26
CA LEU A 481 17.32 -13.14 -21.82
C LEU A 481 18.62 -12.50 -21.34
N GLN A 482 18.52 -11.43 -20.56
CA GLN A 482 19.64 -10.72 -19.96
C GLN A 482 19.23 -10.01 -18.66
N LEU A 483 20.22 -9.57 -17.89
CA LEU A 483 20.01 -8.89 -16.60
C LEU A 483 19.75 -7.38 -16.73
N ASP A 484 20.14 -6.76 -17.85
CA ASP A 484 19.94 -5.32 -18.07
C ASP A 484 18.90 -5.13 -19.18
N ASN A 485 17.65 -4.85 -18.83
CA ASN A 485 16.54 -4.74 -19.77
C ASN A 485 16.15 -3.29 -19.98
N GLU A 486 15.68 -2.96 -21.18
CA GLU A 486 15.25 -1.60 -21.52
C GLU A 486 14.00 -1.61 -22.39
N ILE A 487 13.25 -0.51 -22.29
CA ILE A 487 12.14 -0.19 -23.20
C ILE A 487 12.45 1.17 -23.83
N THR A 488 12.47 1.23 -25.16
CA THR A 488 12.46 2.48 -25.89
C THR A 488 11.02 2.89 -26.17
N ILE A 489 10.65 4.10 -25.80
CA ILE A 489 9.31 4.66 -25.95
C ILE A 489 9.33 5.92 -26.83
N ASN A 490 8.28 6.10 -27.61
CA ASN A 490 7.93 7.36 -28.27
C ASN A 490 6.92 8.08 -27.39
N VAL A 491 7.35 9.15 -26.75
CA VAL A 491 6.51 9.97 -25.86
C VAL A 491 5.67 10.95 -26.67
N GLU A 492 4.43 11.17 -26.25
CA GLU A 492 3.57 12.20 -26.85
C GLU A 492 4.05 13.62 -26.53
N GLN A 493 3.54 14.61 -27.28
CA GLN A 493 4.05 15.98 -27.34
C GLN A 493 4.19 16.70 -25.97
N GLN A 494 3.45 16.24 -24.96
CA GLN A 494 3.32 16.82 -23.63
C GLN A 494 4.63 16.88 -22.83
N LEU A 495 5.61 16.02 -23.19
CA LEU A 495 6.92 15.93 -22.53
C LEU A 495 8.09 16.30 -23.43
N ILE A 496 7.84 16.74 -24.66
CA ILE A 496 8.91 17.11 -25.59
C ILE A 496 9.69 18.30 -25.01
N GLY A 497 10.99 18.09 -24.78
CA GLY A 497 11.88 19.10 -24.20
C GLY A 497 11.78 19.27 -22.69
N GLN A 498 11.03 18.42 -21.99
CA GLN A 498 11.01 18.38 -20.53
C GLN A 498 12.02 17.37 -19.99
N ASP A 499 12.42 17.59 -18.74
CA ASP A 499 13.24 16.64 -18.00
C ASP A 499 12.42 15.36 -17.72
N VAL A 500 12.89 14.24 -18.27
CA VAL A 500 12.29 12.91 -18.10
C VAL A 500 12.84 12.16 -16.89
N SER A 501 13.77 12.75 -16.14
CA SER A 501 14.31 12.18 -14.89
C SER A 501 13.22 11.83 -13.89
N ARG A 502 12.11 12.57 -13.89
CA ARG A 502 10.92 12.31 -13.06
C ARG A 502 10.19 11.00 -13.33
N LEU A 503 10.47 10.34 -14.46
CA LEU A 503 9.92 9.01 -14.76
C LEU A 503 10.63 7.92 -13.95
N VAL A 504 11.84 8.18 -13.45
CA VAL A 504 12.56 7.22 -12.60
C VAL A 504 11.79 6.98 -11.30
N GLY A 505 11.65 5.71 -10.92
CA GLY A 505 10.84 5.26 -9.79
C GLY A 505 9.36 5.04 -10.13
N GLN A 506 8.86 5.59 -11.24
CA GLN A 506 7.49 5.37 -11.71
C GLN A 506 7.35 3.99 -12.37
N THR A 507 6.11 3.56 -12.57
CA THR A 507 5.79 2.31 -13.26
C THR A 507 5.21 2.61 -14.64
N ILE A 508 5.75 1.99 -15.69
CA ILE A 508 5.15 1.98 -17.03
C ILE A 508 4.17 0.82 -17.15
N TYR A 509 2.95 1.13 -17.61
CA TYR A 509 1.89 0.17 -17.88
C TYR A 509 1.66 0.10 -19.39
N VAL A 510 2.04 -1.01 -20.01
CA VAL A 510 1.92 -1.22 -21.45
C VAL A 510 0.65 -2.01 -21.76
N GLN A 511 -0.14 -1.54 -22.73
CA GLN A 511 -1.31 -2.29 -23.18
C GLN A 511 -0.87 -3.59 -23.88
N ASN A 512 -1.44 -4.72 -23.47
CA ASN A 512 -1.12 -6.02 -24.05
C ASN A 512 -2.37 -6.91 -24.20
N ASP A 513 -2.15 -8.21 -24.46
CA ASP A 513 -3.21 -9.20 -24.68
C ASP A 513 -3.95 -9.64 -23.40
N GLY A 514 -3.58 -9.10 -22.23
CA GLY A 514 -4.19 -9.41 -20.95
C GLY A 514 -3.90 -10.81 -20.44
N VAL A 515 -2.97 -11.60 -21.02
CA VAL A 515 -2.63 -12.93 -20.48
C VAL A 515 -1.84 -12.81 -19.16
N ARG A 516 -0.84 -11.92 -19.12
CA ARG A 516 -0.13 -11.44 -17.93
C ARG A 516 -0.15 -9.91 -17.91
N ASN A 517 0.06 -9.30 -16.76
CA ASN A 517 0.25 -7.85 -16.72
C ASN A 517 1.59 -7.46 -17.40
N ALA A 518 1.66 -6.21 -17.85
CA ALA A 518 2.84 -5.60 -18.46
C ALA A 518 3.17 -4.28 -17.75
N ALA A 519 3.43 -4.39 -16.45
CA ALA A 519 3.80 -3.29 -15.58
C ALA A 519 5.24 -3.43 -15.11
N TYR A 520 6.05 -2.39 -15.35
CA TYR A 520 7.49 -2.41 -15.11
C TYR A 520 7.95 -1.14 -14.39
N LYS A 521 8.74 -1.29 -13.32
CA LYS A 521 9.38 -0.15 -12.65
C LYS A 521 10.46 0.43 -13.56
N ILE A 522 10.53 1.75 -13.63
CA ILE A 522 11.57 2.48 -14.35
C ILE A 522 12.71 2.73 -13.35
N GLU A 523 13.84 2.05 -13.54
CA GLU A 523 15.02 2.20 -12.68
C GLU A 523 15.91 3.39 -13.08
N GLY A 524 15.80 3.84 -14.34
CA GLY A 524 16.66 4.89 -14.86
C GLY A 524 16.28 5.36 -16.27
N ILE A 525 16.96 6.41 -16.74
CA ILE A 525 16.89 6.90 -18.12
C ILE A 525 18.25 6.66 -18.77
N LYS A 526 18.29 5.85 -19.83
CA LYS A 526 19.54 5.56 -20.57
C LYS A 526 19.84 6.61 -21.64
N SER A 527 18.81 7.12 -22.31
CA SER A 527 18.96 8.15 -23.34
C SER A 527 17.65 8.88 -23.62
N GLN A 528 17.77 10.12 -24.10
CA GLN A 528 16.67 10.92 -24.62
C GLN A 528 17.13 11.60 -25.93
N ASP A 529 16.41 11.35 -27.02
CA ASP A 529 16.56 12.03 -28.31
C ASP A 529 15.19 12.52 -28.79
N GLY A 530 14.90 13.80 -28.55
CA GLY A 530 13.59 14.38 -28.83
C GLY A 530 12.47 13.69 -28.04
N ASN A 531 11.57 13.01 -28.76
CA ASN A 531 10.47 12.25 -28.19
C ASN A 531 10.79 10.77 -27.95
N LEU A 532 11.97 10.31 -28.39
CA LEU A 532 12.42 8.93 -28.19
C LEU A 532 13.20 8.85 -26.87
N VAL A 533 12.70 8.05 -25.93
CA VAL A 533 13.32 7.86 -24.61
C VAL A 533 13.60 6.39 -24.40
N THR A 534 14.79 6.04 -23.92
CA THR A 534 15.13 4.66 -23.52
C THR A 534 15.15 4.57 -22.01
N LEU A 535 14.20 3.81 -21.47
CA LEU A 535 14.02 3.53 -20.06
C LEU A 535 14.85 2.31 -19.64
N ASP A 536 15.52 2.39 -18.50
CA ASP A 536 16.11 1.24 -17.83
C ASP A 536 15.06 0.54 -16.97
N ILE A 537 14.91 -0.77 -17.17
CA ILE A 537 13.95 -1.64 -16.46
C ILE A 537 14.68 -2.66 -15.56
N GLY A 538 16.02 -2.60 -15.53
CA GLY A 538 16.82 -3.48 -14.69
C GLY A 538 16.65 -4.95 -15.07
N ASN A 539 16.51 -5.81 -14.05
CA ASN A 539 16.57 -7.27 -14.21
C ASN A 539 15.25 -7.97 -14.51
N VAL A 540 14.21 -7.21 -14.88
CA VAL A 540 12.90 -7.77 -15.25
C VAL A 540 12.83 -8.00 -16.76
N THR A 541 12.51 -9.23 -17.16
CA THR A 541 12.37 -9.60 -18.59
C THR A 541 10.96 -9.35 -19.11
N PHE A 542 10.87 -9.05 -20.42
CA PHE A 542 9.61 -8.97 -21.16
C PHE A 542 9.19 -10.32 -21.76
N ILE A 543 10.01 -11.35 -21.61
CA ILE A 543 9.76 -12.69 -22.15
C ILE A 543 8.76 -13.42 -21.27
N ARG A 544 7.62 -13.78 -21.86
CA ARG A 544 6.58 -14.57 -21.21
C ARG A 544 6.96 -16.05 -21.15
N GLN A 545 7.38 -16.59 -22.30
CA GLN A 545 7.69 -18.00 -22.54
C GLN A 545 8.40 -18.20 -23.88
N TYR A 546 8.95 -19.39 -24.12
CA TYR A 546 9.35 -19.81 -25.46
C TYR A 546 8.13 -19.99 -26.37
N ILE A 547 8.27 -19.70 -27.67
CA ILE A 547 7.26 -20.06 -28.68
C ILE A 547 7.07 -21.57 -28.76
N ASP A 548 8.16 -22.32 -28.60
CA ASP A 548 8.18 -23.78 -28.54
C ASP A 548 9.16 -24.20 -27.45
N SER A 549 8.67 -24.87 -26.40
CA SER A 549 9.49 -25.32 -25.27
C SER A 549 10.46 -26.45 -25.62
N THR A 550 10.38 -27.00 -26.83
CA THR A 550 11.27 -28.05 -27.35
C THR A 550 12.20 -27.59 -28.46
N ASP A 551 11.98 -26.39 -29.02
CA ASP A 551 12.81 -25.78 -30.06
C ASP A 551 13.07 -24.30 -29.76
N PHE A 552 14.14 -24.07 -28.98
CA PHE A 552 14.55 -22.72 -28.56
C PHE A 552 14.97 -21.81 -29.72
N THR A 553 15.16 -22.33 -30.93
CA THR A 553 15.50 -21.50 -32.12
C THR A 553 14.31 -20.69 -32.62
N LYS A 554 13.08 -21.06 -32.23
CA LYS A 554 11.85 -20.34 -32.60
C LYS A 554 11.65 -19.04 -31.81
N GLY A 555 12.43 -18.79 -30.76
CA GLY A 555 12.38 -17.55 -29.99
C GLY A 555 11.28 -17.53 -28.92
N TYR A 556 10.81 -16.31 -28.59
CA TYR A 556 9.99 -16.04 -27.41
C TYR A 556 8.64 -15.40 -27.74
N VAL A 557 7.68 -15.62 -26.85
CA VAL A 557 6.47 -14.82 -26.71
C VAL A 557 6.76 -13.73 -25.68
N TYR A 558 6.31 -12.50 -25.93
CA TYR A 558 6.58 -11.34 -25.08
C TYR A 558 5.29 -10.82 -24.44
N ASP A 559 5.43 -10.16 -23.29
CA ASP A 559 4.32 -9.48 -22.60
C ASP A 559 4.04 -8.08 -23.17
N ILE A 560 4.95 -7.53 -23.98
CA ILE A 560 4.80 -6.25 -24.69
C ILE A 560 5.13 -6.37 -26.17
N ALA A 561 4.69 -5.40 -26.97
CA ALA A 561 4.92 -5.33 -28.41
C ALA A 561 5.30 -3.91 -28.84
N GLU A 562 6.08 -3.80 -29.93
CA GLU A 562 6.30 -2.51 -30.60
C GLU A 562 4.97 -1.97 -31.13
N GLY A 563 4.76 -0.66 -31.02
CA GLY A 563 3.50 0.03 -31.34
C GLY A 563 2.42 -0.10 -30.27
N ALA A 564 2.61 -0.90 -29.21
CA ALA A 564 1.70 -0.93 -28.07
C ALA A 564 1.68 0.44 -27.38
N THR A 565 0.50 0.90 -27.01
CA THR A 565 0.33 2.10 -26.19
C THR A 565 0.78 1.84 -24.76
N PHE A 566 1.22 2.89 -24.08
CA PHE A 566 1.52 2.84 -22.65
C PHE A 566 0.99 4.07 -21.93
N VAL A 567 0.86 3.93 -20.62
CA VAL A 567 0.68 5.04 -19.68
C VAL A 567 1.67 4.90 -18.53
N ILE A 568 2.22 6.02 -18.10
CA ILE A 568 2.94 6.18 -16.83
C ILE A 568 2.16 7.24 -16.06
N PRO A 569 1.25 6.84 -15.15
CA PRO A 569 0.59 7.77 -14.25
C PRO A 569 1.63 8.56 -13.46
N LEU A 570 1.41 9.86 -13.31
CA LEU A 570 2.26 10.74 -12.55
C LEU A 570 1.50 11.32 -11.37
N SER A 571 2.25 11.68 -10.34
CA SER A 571 1.73 12.40 -9.20
C SER A 571 2.33 13.79 -9.11
N THR A 572 1.62 14.67 -8.42
CA THR A 572 2.13 15.96 -7.96
C THR A 572 1.78 16.10 -6.50
N GLU A 573 2.77 16.40 -5.67
CA GLU A 573 2.58 16.78 -4.28
C GLU A 573 3.09 18.20 -4.03
N ARG A 574 2.38 18.95 -3.18
CA ARG A 574 2.78 20.30 -2.75
C ARG A 574 2.68 20.43 -1.24
N PHE A 575 3.77 20.89 -0.63
CA PHE A 575 3.83 21.24 0.78
C PHE A 575 3.68 22.74 0.95
N MET A 576 2.59 23.17 1.58
CA MET A 576 2.23 24.59 1.68
C MET A 576 2.35 25.14 3.11
N GLY A 577 2.41 24.25 4.11
CA GLY A 577 2.57 24.60 5.52
C GLY A 577 4.03 24.61 5.98
N ILE A 578 4.47 25.72 6.58
CA ILE A 578 5.81 25.81 7.20
C ILE A 578 6.02 24.82 8.36
N ASP A 579 4.95 24.43 9.04
CA ASP A 579 4.99 23.41 10.10
C ASP A 579 5.56 22.08 9.58
N ILE A 580 5.32 21.75 8.30
CA ILE A 580 5.81 20.50 7.69
C ILE A 580 7.33 20.50 7.54
N LEU A 581 7.94 21.66 7.25
CA LEU A 581 9.41 21.78 7.20
C LEU A 581 10.03 21.50 8.58
N ARG A 582 9.34 21.88 9.66
CA ARG A 582 9.77 21.59 11.03
C ARG A 582 9.63 20.09 11.37
N GLU A 583 8.52 19.47 10.98
CA GLU A 583 8.30 18.02 11.12
C GLU A 583 9.44 17.25 10.41
N LEU A 584 9.71 17.60 9.16
CA LEU A 584 10.74 16.98 8.34
C LEU A 584 12.15 17.15 8.93
N LEU A 585 12.50 18.36 9.39
CA LEU A 585 13.78 18.58 10.09
C LEU A 585 13.88 17.71 11.35
N SER A 586 12.81 17.64 12.14
CA SER A 586 12.77 16.83 13.37
C SER A 586 12.92 15.34 13.09
N LYS A 587 12.33 14.83 11.99
CA LYS A 587 12.54 13.47 11.49
C LYS A 587 14.02 13.22 11.22
N TYR A 588 14.68 14.07 10.43
CA TYR A 588 16.09 13.88 10.08
C TYR A 588 17.06 14.06 11.24
N VAL A 589 16.73 14.91 12.21
CA VAL A 589 17.50 15.00 13.47
C VAL A 589 17.42 13.69 14.25
N ARG A 590 16.23 13.08 14.39
CA ARG A 590 16.07 11.80 15.09
C ARG A 590 16.72 10.62 14.36
N LEU A 591 16.83 10.70 13.04
CA LEU A 591 17.54 9.71 12.22
C LEU A 591 19.06 9.88 12.24
N ASP A 592 19.59 10.84 13.01
CA ASP A 592 21.02 11.21 13.02
C ASP A 592 21.52 11.63 11.62
N GLN A 593 20.61 12.06 10.74
CA GLN A 593 20.89 12.52 9.38
C GLN A 593 21.07 14.04 9.30
N VAL A 594 20.66 14.79 10.34
CA VAL A 594 21.03 16.18 10.56
C VAL A 594 21.57 16.28 11.98
N THR A 595 22.83 16.71 12.15
CA THR A 595 23.53 16.63 13.43
C THR A 595 24.24 17.93 13.81
N GLY A 596 24.74 17.96 15.06
CA GLY A 596 25.74 18.93 15.49
C GLY A 596 25.29 20.40 15.44
N PRO A 597 26.18 21.33 15.06
CA PRO A 597 25.94 22.77 15.16
C PRO A 597 24.93 23.30 14.13
N MET A 598 24.50 22.48 13.18
CA MET A 598 23.52 22.86 12.15
C MET A 598 22.10 22.96 12.73
N ILE A 599 21.74 22.09 13.68
CA ILE A 599 20.36 21.96 14.20
C ILE A 599 19.80 23.27 14.74
N PRO A 600 20.44 23.96 15.71
CA PRO A 600 19.85 25.16 16.31
C PRO A 600 19.73 26.32 15.32
N GLN A 601 20.59 26.33 14.29
CA GLN A 601 20.53 27.34 13.23
C GLN A 601 19.28 27.12 12.37
N LEU A 602 19.09 25.90 11.87
CA LEU A 602 17.96 25.53 11.02
C LEU A 602 16.62 25.72 11.75
N GLU A 603 16.50 25.26 12.99
CA GLU A 603 15.30 25.44 13.81
C GLU A 603 14.95 26.91 13.98
N ASN A 604 15.93 27.76 14.34
CA ASN A 604 15.70 29.18 14.50
C ASN A 604 15.25 29.85 13.17
N ARG A 605 15.79 29.44 12.02
CA ARG A 605 15.35 30.00 10.73
C ARG A 605 13.90 29.65 10.41
N ILE A 606 13.47 28.42 10.69
CA ILE A 606 12.07 28.00 10.52
C ILE A 606 11.17 28.82 11.44
N GLU A 607 11.52 28.97 12.72
CA GLU A 607 10.73 29.75 13.68
C GLU A 607 10.63 31.23 13.28
N GLN A 608 11.72 31.84 12.84
CA GLN A 608 11.69 33.23 12.35
C GLN A 608 10.84 33.36 11.09
N ALA A 609 10.96 32.44 10.13
CA ALA A 609 10.14 32.44 8.92
C ALA A 609 8.64 32.34 9.26
N LYS A 610 8.28 31.43 10.17
CA LYS A 610 6.90 31.24 10.65
C LYS A 610 6.37 32.51 11.31
N HIS A 611 7.11 33.09 12.24
CA HIS A 611 6.71 34.30 12.95
C HIS A 611 6.50 35.51 12.02
N GLN A 612 7.35 35.68 11.00
CA GLN A 612 7.16 36.74 10.01
C GLN A 612 5.92 36.49 9.14
N TYR A 613 5.71 35.24 8.71
CA TYR A 613 4.54 34.86 7.92
C TYR A 613 3.22 35.08 8.68
N GLU A 614 3.16 34.70 9.95
CA GLU A 614 1.99 34.91 10.81
C GLU A 614 1.64 36.39 11.02
N LYS A 615 2.64 37.27 10.97
CA LYS A 615 2.46 38.73 11.00
C LYS A 615 2.07 39.35 9.65
N GLY A 616 1.99 38.54 8.58
CA GLY A 616 1.75 39.01 7.21
C GLY A 616 2.99 39.57 6.51
N PHE A 617 4.18 39.45 7.09
CA PHE A 617 5.44 39.90 6.49
C PHE A 617 6.06 38.79 5.61
N VAL A 618 5.35 38.44 4.52
CA VAL A 618 5.69 37.28 3.66
C VAL A 618 7.09 37.38 3.06
N ILE A 619 7.52 38.57 2.60
CA ILE A 619 8.86 38.79 2.03
C ILE A 619 9.96 38.51 3.08
N GLN A 620 9.77 38.94 4.32
CA GLN A 620 10.70 38.69 5.42
C GLN A 620 10.71 37.20 5.79
N GLY A 621 9.55 36.53 5.71
CA GLY A 621 9.44 35.08 5.85
C GLY A 621 10.27 34.34 4.80
N ILE A 622 10.11 34.69 3.51
CA ILE A 622 10.88 34.11 2.40
C ILE A 622 12.38 34.30 2.64
N LYS A 623 12.82 35.48 3.08
CA LYS A 623 14.23 35.73 3.40
C LYS A 623 14.76 34.76 4.45
N HIS A 624 14.00 34.44 5.49
CA HIS A 624 14.43 33.46 6.50
C HIS A 624 14.49 32.03 5.97
N LEU A 625 13.63 31.66 5.01
CA LEU A 625 13.71 30.38 4.30
C LEU A 625 14.92 30.33 3.35
N THR A 626 15.27 31.43 2.69
CA THR A 626 16.51 31.53 1.92
C THR A 626 17.73 31.41 2.84
N ASP A 627 17.71 32.04 4.02
CA ASP A 627 18.76 31.87 5.03
C ASP A 627 18.85 30.41 5.52
N PHE A 628 17.72 29.71 5.65
CA PHE A 628 17.69 28.28 5.95
C PHE A 628 18.41 27.47 4.87
N LEU A 629 18.10 27.70 3.59
CA LEU A 629 18.79 27.04 2.46
C LEU A 629 20.29 27.30 2.46
N ASN A 630 20.71 28.52 2.76
CA ASN A 630 22.13 28.88 2.86
C ASN A 630 22.84 28.13 4.00
N SER A 631 22.18 27.97 5.15
CA SER A 631 22.71 27.20 6.28
C SER A 631 22.78 25.69 5.96
N LEU A 632 21.74 25.15 5.32
CA LEU A 632 21.65 23.73 4.94
C LEU A 632 22.70 23.33 3.91
N ASN A 633 23.03 24.23 2.99
CA ASN A 633 23.98 23.99 1.89
C ASN A 633 25.37 24.56 2.17
N ASN A 634 25.70 24.81 3.44
CA ASN A 634 27.03 25.31 3.82
C ASN A 634 28.06 24.18 3.74
N ASP A 635 29.00 24.28 2.79
CA ASP A 635 30.08 23.30 2.58
C ASP A 635 30.89 22.99 3.86
N ALA A 636 31.08 23.97 4.74
CA ALA A 636 31.81 23.79 6.00
C ALA A 636 31.07 22.91 7.02
N LEU A 637 29.77 22.68 6.81
CA LEU A 637 28.90 21.86 7.68
C LEU A 637 28.35 20.63 6.94
N LYS A 638 28.86 20.30 5.75
CA LYS A 638 28.33 19.20 4.94
C LYS A 638 28.41 17.84 5.65
N GLU A 639 29.39 17.64 6.53
CA GLU A 639 29.50 16.42 7.35
C GLU A 639 28.35 16.24 8.37
N HIS A 640 27.56 17.28 8.60
CA HIS A 640 26.44 17.27 9.54
C HIS A 640 25.07 17.02 8.89
N VAL A 641 25.01 16.77 7.58
CA VAL A 641 23.75 16.49 6.88
C VAL A 641 23.95 15.37 5.87
N SER A 642 23.05 14.37 5.86
CA SER A 642 23.07 13.33 4.83
C SER A 642 22.60 13.89 3.48
N ASP A 643 23.04 13.29 2.38
CA ASP A 643 22.60 13.69 1.03
C ASP A 643 21.07 13.59 0.90
N GLU A 644 20.45 12.56 1.48
CA GLU A 644 19.00 12.38 1.51
C GLU A 644 18.29 13.54 2.22
N ALA A 645 18.70 13.85 3.46
CA ALA A 645 18.10 14.92 4.24
C ALA A 645 18.29 16.28 3.57
N GLN A 646 19.48 16.53 3.00
CA GLN A 646 19.77 17.77 2.28
C GLN A 646 18.86 17.94 1.06
N VAL A 647 18.72 16.90 0.22
CA VAL A 647 17.86 16.95 -0.97
C VAL A 647 16.40 17.23 -0.59
N LYS A 648 15.88 16.52 0.41
CA LYS A 648 14.46 16.63 0.82
C LYS A 648 14.16 17.97 1.48
N LEU A 649 15.00 18.42 2.43
CA LEU A 649 14.83 19.72 3.07
C LEU A 649 14.97 20.88 2.07
N ASN A 650 15.87 20.78 1.09
CA ASN A 650 15.97 21.76 0.00
C ASN A 650 14.68 21.85 -0.81
N ARG A 651 14.14 20.70 -1.26
CA ARG A 651 12.92 20.67 -2.06
C ARG A 651 11.73 21.30 -1.31
N PHE A 652 11.45 20.82 -0.10
CA PHE A 652 10.32 21.31 0.70
C PHE A 652 10.43 22.82 1.01
N THR A 653 11.64 23.30 1.31
CA THR A 653 11.84 24.73 1.58
C THR A 653 11.56 25.56 0.32
N ASN A 654 12.01 25.11 -0.86
CA ASN A 654 11.71 25.78 -2.12
C ASN A 654 10.21 25.74 -2.46
N ASP A 655 9.51 24.64 -2.20
CA ASP A 655 8.05 24.54 -2.40
C ASP A 655 7.30 25.59 -1.57
N ILE A 656 7.70 25.77 -0.31
CA ILE A 656 7.13 26.81 0.58
C ILE A 656 7.45 28.20 0.05
N ILE A 657 8.71 28.46 -0.35
CA ILE A 657 9.12 29.75 -0.93
C ILE A 657 8.30 30.08 -2.17
N ASN A 658 8.16 29.14 -3.11
CA ASN A 658 7.40 29.32 -4.35
C ASN A 658 5.93 29.61 -4.05
N THR A 659 5.32 28.82 -3.16
CA THR A 659 3.93 29.05 -2.70
C THR A 659 3.75 30.45 -2.11
N TRP A 660 4.71 30.91 -1.29
CA TRP A 660 4.64 32.24 -0.68
C TRP A 660 4.87 33.36 -1.70
N GLN A 661 5.70 33.12 -2.71
CA GLN A 661 5.94 34.07 -3.80
C GLN A 661 4.72 34.21 -4.71
N GLU A 662 4.07 33.11 -5.10
CA GLU A 662 2.81 33.13 -5.85
C GLU A 662 1.74 33.93 -5.12
N ARG A 663 1.71 33.87 -3.78
CA ARG A 663 0.79 34.66 -2.96
C ARG A 663 1.08 36.16 -2.98
N ILE A 664 2.34 36.56 -3.12
CA ILE A 664 2.74 37.97 -3.30
C ILE A 664 2.37 38.43 -4.71
N ASP A 665 2.58 37.60 -5.72
CA ASP A 665 2.36 37.98 -7.11
C ASP A 665 0.86 38.09 -7.46
N ASN A 666 0.02 37.33 -6.76
CA ASN A 666 -1.44 37.31 -6.94
C ASN A 666 -2.21 38.24 -5.99
N GLY A 667 -1.54 38.92 -5.05
CA GLY A 667 -2.16 39.79 -4.02
C GLY A 667 -1.67 41.23 -4.12
#